data_AF-A0A8J9ZB34-F1
#
_entry.id   AF-A0A8J9ZB34-F1
#
_cell.length_a   1.000
_cell.length_b   1.000
_cell.length_c   1.000
_cell.angle_alpha   90.00
_cell.angle_beta   90.00
_cell.angle_gamma   90.00
#
_symmetry.space_group_name_H-M   'P 1'
#
loop_
_entity.id
_entity.type
_entity.pdbx_description
1 polymer ?
#
loop_
_entity_poly.entity_id
_entity_poly.type
_entity_poly.pdbx_seq_one_letter_code
_entity_poly.pdbx_strand_id
1 'polypeptide(L)'
;MTWILLPSNSLETCHLVAMATGINLQPKVVNGLLTLDLSNRGLTSIPPQVFHLVDLEKLVLSKNYLTSIPAEIGALKKLQVLVADNNSLSYVHQSIITLVNLGYLSFQRNQLAKLPNGLSNLRSLHGLFIRGNRFTAVPEEVCSLLNLQWLGVGDNPIRHLPDNIVQLTRLKILSITGCQFDEFPQQVLQLKSLEQLFMGSWAGEGRPAAVPENIARLKNLKVLTVDISGLESLPDGVEHLSALEDFRIHGNNFTTLPPQILKLRNIKKLNCSQNNISRLPTTLWRLTHLKEVDVSGNPLTYPPSDVCQKGTAAMLDFLKQEEQKQQKEKEDREIRASFARLSLSVTPPEVKRMARMLGLSKEEIQTIMHESPDEPGDQAYDMFLKWRETDRQKNTVDRLQVLLDELNTAETSRQRTNLQPWGHTVVQSLQQGASPLAVDTMGLEADILSQRNHLGTAKLQDKIGGDRLEDPGCEERVVGLPNINNVIYPLIDSVTSDDNLPIIDSGMLRGQDWIGQGGFASVCKSWHKEWRMNVAVKFISKLEMAASEQQLLYSEARKLKAASVSPYIIELYGVCLRPHFALVMSYMENGCLGSLLRHVDVPWALRWRMTYEISLAMNFLHCLDPQILHCDLKAANVLLDDDYHVKITDFGLSKWKSRSLVLTTVSPMGTTITHAPPEFLKDVNRLPDASFDVYSFGILIWEIMTRKQPFANVSHAEYIEMAVKMGQRPDLREVPTQPSDVTAMSKLMQDCWVERPHHRPSFKECSDWLRRGYERYKAYVRDAIASVEQRRAEVSPSTSSKLVEQDNTFTLKGQRKNHHNINTLLGQSLGFFGHLYCVTATTDMASKRSYTFKRKPTEGPVTLDLQGRKLSSIPDKVLKQKHIQCLILRDNKMKKISKKISKFEYLHTFDVSNNPDLKSIPKQIGSLPKLYNLHLENCGLDSLPDELYNLHTLGSLNLKGNKLSALSSEISKLQSLKHLFIDNNQFMEFPEEICTLANLEVLGCGQNLLTRLPDKLTVLNLKSLTISCCQFHKFPMQVLSLGSLERLYMGGWAGSSTHSPIPEGIAHLQNLRLLAVDHSELASLPEGIVYLRKLQELDLSMNLFTAVPREVLALPSLISLFMVGNQVTRLPVELGRLPVLDEVVVFENPLEYPPEDVCKEGSDAIIDFLRSEDATVPLEGEMGAQGHHLTPTTEL
;
A
#
# COMPACT_ATOMS: atom_id res chain seq x y z
N MET A 1 -68.65 3.97 26.03
CA MET A 1 -69.04 2.72 25.33
C MET A 1 -68.81 2.96 23.85
N THR A 2 -68.16 2.11 23.07
CA THR A 2 -67.45 0.84 23.38
C THR A 2 -66.05 0.89 22.79
N TRP A 3 -65.02 0.51 23.55
CA TRP A 3 -63.71 0.20 22.96
C TRP A 3 -63.85 -1.13 22.21
N ILE A 4 -63.62 -1.12 20.90
CA ILE A 4 -63.51 -2.35 20.11
C ILE A 4 -62.08 -2.87 20.32
N LEU A 5 -61.97 -4.10 20.82
CA LEU A 5 -60.70 -4.81 20.92
C LEU A 5 -60.21 -5.15 19.51
N LEU A 6 -59.22 -4.41 19.01
CA LEU A 6 -58.51 -4.76 17.78
C LEU A 6 -57.52 -5.91 18.07
N PRO A 7 -57.37 -6.89 17.15
CA PRO A 7 -56.47 -8.02 17.32
C PRO A 7 -55.00 -7.58 17.28
N SER A 8 -54.13 -8.35 17.94
CA SER A 8 -52.72 -8.03 18.15
C SER A 8 -51.83 -8.34 16.94
N ASN A 9 -52.19 -7.84 15.75
CA ASN A 9 -51.37 -7.90 14.53
C ASN A 9 -50.99 -6.48 14.07
N SER A 10 -49.68 -6.24 13.90
CA SER A 10 -49.14 -4.91 13.60
C SER A 10 -49.49 -4.40 12.19
N LEU A 11 -49.51 -5.27 11.17
CA LEU A 11 -49.69 -4.87 9.77
C LEU A 11 -51.08 -4.27 9.47
N GLU A 12 -52.17 -4.88 9.97
CA GLU A 12 -53.53 -4.40 9.71
C GLU A 12 -53.76 -3.01 10.34
N THR A 13 -53.19 -2.79 11.53
CA THR A 13 -53.21 -1.51 12.23
C THR A 13 -52.48 -0.42 11.43
N CYS A 14 -51.33 -0.74 10.81
CA CYS A 14 -50.61 0.20 9.95
C CYS A 14 -51.36 0.53 8.65
N HIS A 15 -52.04 -0.44 8.02
CA HIS A 15 -52.79 -0.18 6.77
C HIS A 15 -53.99 0.75 6.99
N LEU A 16 -54.76 0.57 8.06
CA LEU A 16 -55.90 1.44 8.37
C LEU A 16 -55.46 2.89 8.66
N VAL A 17 -54.31 3.08 9.29
CA VAL A 17 -53.74 4.41 9.56
C VAL A 17 -53.18 5.06 8.30
N ALA A 18 -52.56 4.29 7.40
CA ALA A 18 -52.09 4.80 6.12
C ALA A 18 -53.25 5.37 5.28
N MET A 19 -54.43 4.71 5.28
CA MET A 19 -55.62 5.22 4.61
C MET A 19 -56.25 6.44 5.30
N ALA A 20 -56.06 6.61 6.61
CA ALA A 20 -56.61 7.73 7.37
C ALA A 20 -55.69 8.97 7.45
N THR A 21 -54.39 8.81 7.18
CA THR A 21 -53.38 9.89 7.37
C THR A 21 -52.46 10.11 6.17
N GLY A 22 -52.47 9.23 5.16
CA GLY A 22 -51.51 9.25 4.05
C GLY A 22 -50.08 8.82 4.43
N ILE A 23 -49.80 8.54 5.70
CA ILE A 23 -48.46 8.20 6.19
C ILE A 23 -48.29 6.69 6.13
N ASN A 24 -47.37 6.20 5.29
CA ASN A 24 -46.93 4.81 5.33
C ASN A 24 -46.14 4.54 6.62
N LEU A 25 -46.65 3.65 7.47
CA LEU A 25 -46.05 3.22 8.74
C LEU A 25 -45.42 1.81 8.68
N GLN A 26 -45.19 1.24 7.49
CA GLN A 26 -44.50 -0.05 7.36
C GLN A 26 -42.98 0.13 7.50
N PRO A 27 -42.33 -0.47 8.52
CA PRO A 27 -40.88 -0.47 8.62
C PRO A 27 -40.23 -1.41 7.59
N LYS A 28 -39.00 -1.10 7.18
CA LYS A 28 -38.18 -1.86 6.23
C LYS A 28 -36.83 -2.22 6.85
N VAL A 29 -36.24 -3.34 6.47
CA VAL A 29 -34.85 -3.64 6.90
C VAL A 29 -33.88 -2.79 6.07
N VAL A 30 -33.07 -1.97 6.75
CA VAL A 30 -32.05 -1.12 6.14
C VAL A 30 -30.75 -1.28 6.93
N ASN A 31 -29.66 -1.62 6.24
CA ASN A 31 -28.35 -1.93 6.85
C ASN A 31 -28.45 -2.98 7.99
N GLY A 32 -29.33 -3.96 7.82
CA GLY A 32 -29.60 -5.02 8.80
C GLY A 32 -30.55 -4.64 9.96
N LEU A 33 -30.95 -3.37 10.10
CA LEU A 33 -31.84 -2.90 11.17
C LEU A 33 -33.28 -2.70 10.69
N LEU A 34 -34.27 -3.14 11.47
CA LEU A 34 -35.67 -2.82 11.21
C LEU A 34 -35.92 -1.32 11.41
N THR A 35 -36.13 -0.61 10.29
CA THR A 35 -36.07 0.84 10.18
C THR A 35 -37.41 1.45 9.76
N LEU A 36 -37.85 2.50 10.44
CA LEU A 36 -38.95 3.36 10.00
C LEU A 36 -38.43 4.79 9.79
N ASP A 37 -38.70 5.34 8.62
CA ASP A 37 -38.34 6.70 8.26
C ASP A 37 -39.57 7.55 7.98
N LEU A 38 -39.78 8.54 8.86
CA LEU A 38 -40.85 9.53 8.80
C LEU A 38 -40.28 10.95 8.59
N SER A 39 -39.07 11.06 8.05
CA SER A 39 -38.41 12.34 7.79
C SER A 39 -39.10 13.12 6.68
N ASN A 40 -39.05 14.45 6.76
CA ASN A 40 -39.63 15.37 5.77
C ASN A 40 -41.12 15.14 5.48
N ARG A 41 -41.93 14.95 6.54
CA ARG A 41 -43.40 14.71 6.44
C ARG A 41 -44.25 15.81 7.08
N GLY A 42 -43.64 16.92 7.50
CA GLY A 42 -44.35 18.04 8.16
C GLY A 42 -44.96 17.69 9.52
N LEU A 43 -44.47 16.65 10.20
CA LEU A 43 -45.07 16.15 11.44
C LEU A 43 -44.92 17.15 12.59
N THR A 44 -46.04 17.53 13.21
CA THR A 44 -46.08 18.31 14.47
C THR A 44 -46.05 17.42 15.71
N SER A 45 -46.41 16.15 15.57
CA SER A 45 -46.34 15.10 16.60
C SER A 45 -46.05 13.73 15.96
N ILE A 46 -45.51 12.79 16.75
CA ILE A 46 -45.26 11.42 16.28
C ILE A 46 -46.61 10.65 16.31
N PRO A 47 -47.03 9.99 15.21
CA PRO A 47 -48.27 9.20 15.20
C PRO A 47 -48.23 8.10 16.28
N PRO A 48 -49.23 7.97 17.17
CA PRO A 48 -49.18 7.04 18.30
C PRO A 48 -48.91 5.57 17.92
N GLN A 49 -49.33 5.17 16.71
CA GLN A 49 -49.19 3.80 16.23
C GLN A 49 -47.73 3.43 15.88
N VAL A 50 -46.82 4.41 15.76
CA VAL A 50 -45.37 4.16 15.69
C VAL A 50 -44.90 3.39 16.93
N PHE A 51 -45.45 3.69 18.10
CA PHE A 51 -45.06 3.07 19.37
C PHE A 51 -45.59 1.63 19.54
N HIS A 52 -46.46 1.16 18.64
CA HIS A 52 -46.88 -0.25 18.57
C HIS A 52 -45.89 -1.12 17.81
N LEU A 53 -44.94 -0.53 17.07
CA LEU A 53 -43.87 -1.24 16.35
C LEU A 53 -42.74 -1.66 17.31
N VAL A 54 -43.06 -2.47 18.33
CA VAL A 54 -42.16 -2.81 19.44
C VAL A 54 -40.83 -3.47 19.01
N ASP A 55 -40.82 -4.08 17.82
CA ASP A 55 -39.64 -4.67 17.20
C ASP A 55 -38.70 -3.67 16.50
N LEU A 56 -39.06 -2.40 16.42
CA LEU A 56 -38.33 -1.38 15.67
C LEU A 56 -36.93 -1.09 16.25
N GLU A 57 -35.93 -1.07 15.39
CA GLU A 57 -34.51 -0.91 15.74
C GLU A 57 -33.94 0.44 15.33
N LYS A 58 -34.50 1.08 14.30
CA LYS A 58 -34.14 2.44 13.87
C LYS A 58 -35.39 3.28 13.60
N LEU A 59 -35.45 4.47 14.18
CA LEU A 59 -36.51 5.45 13.96
C LEU A 59 -35.90 6.80 13.53
N VAL A 60 -36.34 7.29 12.37
CA VAL A 60 -35.89 8.57 11.80
C VAL A 60 -37.09 9.52 11.69
N LEU A 61 -36.95 10.72 12.23
CA LEU A 61 -37.99 11.73 12.42
C LEU A 61 -37.53 13.12 11.95
N SER A 62 -36.42 13.20 11.22
CA SER A 62 -35.71 14.45 10.92
C SER A 62 -36.45 15.35 9.92
N LYS A 63 -36.11 16.64 9.86
CA LYS A 63 -36.72 17.61 8.92
C LYS A 63 -38.27 17.68 9.12
N ASN A 64 -38.73 17.88 10.36
CA ASN A 64 -40.14 17.93 10.74
C ASN A 64 -40.42 19.11 11.71
N TYR A 65 -41.63 19.22 12.26
CA TYR A 65 -42.06 20.28 13.19
C TYR A 65 -42.36 19.75 14.60
N LEU A 66 -41.74 18.64 15.01
CA LEU A 66 -41.97 18.02 16.31
C LEU A 66 -41.53 18.95 17.44
N THR A 67 -42.39 19.14 18.45
CA THR A 67 -42.09 19.96 19.64
C THR A 67 -41.63 19.14 20.84
N SER A 68 -41.89 17.83 20.86
CA SER A 68 -41.40 16.93 21.90
C SER A 68 -41.30 15.47 21.46
N ILE A 69 -40.48 14.69 22.18
CA ILE A 69 -40.51 13.23 22.15
C ILE A 69 -41.36 12.76 23.36
N PRO A 70 -42.50 12.06 23.15
CA PRO A 70 -43.47 11.78 24.20
C PRO A 70 -43.14 10.48 24.97
N ALA A 71 -43.97 10.10 25.94
CA ALA A 71 -43.66 9.03 26.89
C ALA A 71 -43.60 7.63 26.25
N GLU A 72 -44.42 7.44 25.22
CA GLU A 72 -44.65 6.20 24.49
C GLU A 72 -43.40 5.71 23.73
N ILE A 73 -42.40 6.58 23.50
CA ILE A 73 -41.09 6.18 22.96
C ILE A 73 -40.44 5.03 23.76
N GLY A 74 -40.75 4.95 25.06
CA GLY A 74 -40.27 3.91 25.96
C GLY A 74 -40.79 2.49 25.64
N ALA A 75 -41.77 2.33 24.74
CA ALA A 75 -42.26 1.04 24.29
C ALA A 75 -41.30 0.33 23.30
N LEU A 76 -40.49 1.09 22.56
CA LEU A 76 -39.63 0.60 21.46
C LEU A 76 -38.35 -0.06 21.99
N LYS A 77 -38.46 -1.15 22.74
CA LYS A 77 -37.34 -1.75 23.48
C LYS A 77 -36.18 -2.26 22.62
N LYS A 78 -36.40 -2.54 21.33
CA LYS A 78 -35.33 -2.90 20.39
C LYS A 78 -34.61 -1.71 19.77
N LEU A 79 -35.03 -0.46 20.03
CA LEU A 79 -34.50 0.72 19.36
C LEU A 79 -33.00 0.93 19.66
N GLN A 80 -32.19 0.83 18.61
CA GLN A 80 -30.73 1.02 18.60
C GLN A 80 -30.36 2.42 18.08
N VAL A 81 -31.19 3.00 17.19
CA VAL A 81 -30.92 4.30 16.54
C VAL A 81 -32.15 5.19 16.59
N LEU A 82 -32.01 6.40 17.14
CA LEU A 82 -33.04 7.45 17.12
C LEU A 82 -32.46 8.76 16.59
N VAL A 83 -33.09 9.31 15.54
CA VAL A 83 -32.67 10.56 14.88
C VAL A 83 -33.90 11.47 14.72
N ALA A 84 -33.86 12.68 15.28
CA ALA A 84 -34.93 13.68 15.15
C ALA A 84 -34.34 15.09 14.98
N ASP A 85 -33.44 15.21 14.01
CA ASP A 85 -32.70 16.45 13.73
C ASP A 85 -33.54 17.45 12.93
N ASN A 86 -33.24 18.74 13.02
CA ASN A 86 -33.95 19.82 12.31
C ASN A 86 -35.46 19.76 12.62
N ASN A 87 -35.79 20.00 13.89
CA ASN A 87 -37.14 19.97 14.45
C ASN A 87 -37.31 21.16 15.42
N SER A 88 -38.38 21.20 16.23
CA SER A 88 -38.60 22.22 17.27
C SER A 88 -38.66 21.63 18.68
N LEU A 89 -37.95 20.51 18.92
CA LEU A 89 -37.98 19.78 20.18
C LEU A 89 -37.51 20.68 21.32
N SER A 90 -38.41 21.01 22.25
CA SER A 90 -38.11 21.70 23.50
C SER A 90 -38.10 20.75 24.71
N TYR A 91 -38.63 19.54 24.54
CA TYR A 91 -38.75 18.51 25.58
C TYR A 91 -38.52 17.09 25.03
N VAL A 92 -37.91 16.24 25.85
CA VAL A 92 -37.77 14.79 25.63
C VAL A 92 -38.23 14.10 26.90
N HIS A 93 -39.15 13.13 26.79
CA HIS A 93 -39.68 12.47 27.98
C HIS A 93 -38.67 11.52 28.65
N GLN A 94 -38.76 11.41 29.98
CA GLN A 94 -37.89 10.61 30.85
C GLN A 94 -37.78 9.13 30.44
N SER A 95 -38.79 8.58 29.79
CA SER A 95 -38.84 7.18 29.35
C SER A 95 -37.79 6.81 28.29
N ILE A 96 -37.16 7.78 27.60
CA ILE A 96 -36.07 7.51 26.65
C ILE A 96 -34.91 6.74 27.30
N ILE A 97 -34.60 6.99 28.58
CA ILE A 97 -33.49 6.31 29.30
C ILE A 97 -33.75 4.81 29.51
N THR A 98 -34.97 4.35 29.25
CA THR A 98 -35.37 2.93 29.34
C THR A 98 -35.11 2.13 28.06
N LEU A 99 -34.49 2.76 27.05
CA LEU A 99 -34.09 2.16 25.78
C LEU A 99 -32.61 1.74 25.83
N VAL A 100 -32.29 0.76 26.68
CA VAL A 100 -30.90 0.37 27.01
C VAL A 100 -30.07 -0.11 25.81
N ASN A 101 -30.71 -0.46 24.70
CA ASN A 101 -30.09 -0.88 23.44
C ASN A 101 -29.68 0.29 22.53
N LEU A 102 -30.06 1.53 22.88
CA LEU A 102 -29.81 2.71 22.05
C LEU A 102 -28.30 2.99 21.94
N GLY A 103 -27.75 2.78 20.74
CA GLY A 103 -26.36 3.03 20.38
C GLY A 103 -26.12 4.44 19.80
N TYR A 104 -27.10 4.98 19.07
CA TYR A 104 -27.00 6.29 18.41
C TYR A 104 -28.23 7.16 18.72
N LEU A 105 -27.99 8.38 19.19
CA LEU A 105 -29.01 9.38 19.51
C LEU A 105 -28.65 10.75 18.94
N SER A 106 -29.52 11.31 18.08
CA SER A 106 -29.34 12.64 17.50
C SER A 106 -30.60 13.52 17.60
N PHE A 107 -30.42 14.72 18.14
CA PHE A 107 -31.41 15.79 18.32
C PHE A 107 -30.84 17.15 17.88
N GLN A 108 -30.04 17.19 16.82
CA GLN A 108 -29.42 18.42 16.32
C GLN A 108 -30.45 19.43 15.80
N ARG A 109 -30.16 20.73 15.89
CA ARG A 109 -30.99 21.84 15.40
C ARG A 109 -32.43 21.74 15.92
N ASN A 110 -32.53 21.97 17.23
CA ASN A 110 -33.74 21.88 18.04
C ASN A 110 -33.73 23.00 19.11
N GLN A 111 -34.62 22.92 20.11
CA GLN A 111 -34.80 23.93 21.14
C GLN A 111 -34.51 23.40 22.58
N LEU A 112 -33.82 22.26 22.69
CA LEU A 112 -33.56 21.57 23.96
C LEU A 112 -32.57 22.35 24.83
N ALA A 113 -32.92 22.58 26.09
CA ALA A 113 -32.02 23.16 27.09
C ALA A 113 -31.40 22.12 28.04
N LYS A 114 -31.97 20.92 28.11
CA LYS A 114 -31.58 19.80 28.98
C LYS A 114 -31.90 18.47 28.31
N LEU A 115 -31.19 17.41 28.69
CA LEU A 115 -31.56 16.02 28.45
C LEU A 115 -32.22 15.42 29.70
N PRO A 116 -32.93 14.29 29.61
CA PRO A 116 -33.55 13.64 30.77
C PRO A 116 -32.52 13.10 31.77
N ASN A 117 -32.82 13.22 33.07
CA ASN A 117 -31.92 12.81 34.15
C ASN A 117 -31.65 11.29 34.10
N GLY A 118 -30.43 10.88 34.43
CA GLY A 118 -30.08 9.44 34.39
C GLY A 118 -29.90 8.89 32.97
N LEU A 119 -29.47 9.74 32.03
CA LEU A 119 -29.05 9.38 30.67
C LEU A 119 -28.00 8.25 30.66
N SER A 120 -27.19 8.15 31.72
CA SER A 120 -26.21 7.10 31.99
C SER A 120 -26.75 5.66 32.00
N ASN A 121 -28.07 5.46 32.01
CA ASN A 121 -28.70 4.16 31.79
C ASN A 121 -28.59 3.66 30.33
N LEU A 122 -28.33 4.55 29.36
CA LEU A 122 -28.12 4.21 27.95
C LEU A 122 -26.71 3.63 27.71
N ARG A 123 -26.41 2.51 28.36
CA ARG A 123 -25.06 1.91 28.40
C ARG A 123 -24.52 1.48 27.04
N SER A 124 -25.38 1.30 26.05
CA SER A 124 -25.00 0.97 24.66
C SER A 124 -24.59 2.20 23.85
N LEU A 125 -24.84 3.42 24.33
CA LEU A 125 -24.71 4.64 23.54
C LEU A 125 -23.24 4.91 23.18
N HIS A 126 -22.95 4.87 21.88
CA HIS A 126 -21.66 5.19 21.27
C HIS A 126 -21.69 6.51 20.48
N GLY A 127 -22.86 7.06 20.15
CA GLY A 127 -23.01 8.38 19.53
C GLY A 127 -24.10 9.23 20.17
N LEU A 128 -23.75 10.46 20.57
CA LEU A 128 -24.68 11.48 21.08
C LEU A 128 -24.48 12.81 20.36
N PHE A 129 -25.52 13.32 19.72
CA PHE A 129 -25.47 14.56 18.94
C PHE A 129 -26.62 15.51 19.33
N ILE A 130 -26.27 16.66 19.90
CA ILE A 130 -27.18 17.72 20.36
C ILE A 130 -26.76 19.10 19.84
N ARG A 131 -25.99 19.14 18.75
CA ARG A 131 -25.53 20.37 18.09
C ARG A 131 -26.70 21.32 17.75
N GLY A 132 -26.59 22.62 18.00
CA GLY A 132 -27.63 23.58 17.61
C GLY A 132 -28.87 23.51 18.51
N ASN A 133 -28.69 23.82 19.79
CA ASN A 133 -29.73 23.74 20.81
C ASN A 133 -29.55 24.90 21.84
N ARG A 134 -30.05 24.75 23.07
CA ARG A 134 -30.00 25.76 24.15
C ARG A 134 -29.27 25.26 25.40
N PHE A 135 -28.34 24.32 25.28
CA PHE A 135 -27.57 23.80 26.41
C PHE A 135 -26.53 24.82 26.89
N THR A 136 -26.54 25.16 28.19
CA THR A 136 -25.54 26.03 28.81
C THR A 136 -24.33 25.28 29.40
N ALA A 137 -24.43 23.95 29.49
CA ALA A 137 -23.37 23.03 29.92
C ALA A 137 -23.62 21.63 29.34
N VAL A 138 -22.58 20.81 29.26
CA VAL A 138 -22.71 19.36 29.03
C VAL A 138 -23.12 18.69 30.36
N PRO A 139 -24.21 17.91 30.43
CA PRO A 139 -24.61 17.22 31.67
C PRO A 139 -23.55 16.21 32.14
N GLU A 140 -23.30 16.13 33.45
CA GLU A 140 -22.30 15.21 34.01
C GLU A 140 -22.63 13.73 33.75
N GLU A 141 -23.92 13.39 33.60
CA GLU A 141 -24.34 12.03 33.26
C GLU A 141 -23.86 11.58 31.88
N VAL A 142 -23.51 12.51 30.97
CA VAL A 142 -22.87 12.18 29.69
C VAL A 142 -21.49 11.58 29.92
N CYS A 143 -20.75 12.04 30.94
CA CYS A 143 -19.42 11.53 31.28
C CYS A 143 -19.45 10.07 31.78
N SER A 144 -20.61 9.59 32.26
CA SER A 144 -20.82 8.20 32.67
C SER A 144 -21.06 7.24 31.49
N LEU A 145 -21.20 7.74 30.26
CA LEU A 145 -21.42 6.93 29.05
C LEU A 145 -20.08 6.38 28.54
N LEU A 146 -19.49 5.43 29.25
CA LEU A 146 -18.13 4.91 28.99
C LEU A 146 -17.93 4.26 27.60
N ASN A 147 -19.01 4.00 26.85
CA ASN A 147 -18.98 3.50 25.47
C ASN A 147 -19.03 4.60 24.40
N LEU A 148 -19.15 5.88 24.78
CA LEU A 148 -19.30 6.99 23.85
C LEU A 148 -18.04 7.17 22.99
N GLN A 149 -18.20 7.03 21.67
CA GLN A 149 -17.16 7.27 20.66
C GLN A 149 -17.33 8.62 19.96
N TRP A 150 -18.56 9.14 19.89
CA TRP A 150 -18.89 10.39 19.21
C TRP A 150 -19.76 11.30 20.08
N LEU A 151 -19.33 12.54 20.28
CA LEU A 151 -20.05 13.56 21.05
C LEU A 151 -20.07 14.90 20.30
N GLY A 152 -21.25 15.30 19.82
CA GLY A 152 -21.47 16.59 19.16
C GLY A 152 -22.35 17.51 19.99
N VAL A 153 -21.76 18.56 20.58
CA VAL A 153 -22.45 19.53 21.45
C VAL A 153 -22.35 20.98 20.97
N GLY A 154 -21.72 21.22 19.82
CA GLY A 154 -21.53 22.55 19.22
C GLY A 154 -22.80 23.37 18.96
N ASP A 155 -22.66 24.62 18.53
CA ASP A 155 -23.74 25.60 18.35
C ASP A 155 -24.69 25.64 19.57
N ASN A 156 -24.12 25.75 20.77
CA ASN A 156 -24.81 25.81 22.06
C ASN A 156 -24.06 26.78 22.99
N PRO A 157 -24.74 27.53 23.89
CA PRO A 157 -24.12 28.47 24.83
C PRO A 157 -23.36 27.80 26.00
N ILE A 158 -22.59 26.74 25.72
CA ILE A 158 -21.74 26.01 26.66
C ILE A 158 -20.47 26.82 26.92
N ARG A 159 -20.14 27.05 28.20
CA ARG A 159 -18.94 27.80 28.62
C ARG A 159 -17.80 26.97 29.18
N HIS A 160 -18.09 25.78 29.69
CA HIS A 160 -17.11 24.86 30.29
C HIS A 160 -17.50 23.40 29.96
N LEU A 161 -16.50 22.52 29.91
CA LEU A 161 -16.72 21.07 29.93
C LEU A 161 -16.59 20.58 31.38
N PRO A 162 -17.42 19.63 31.84
CA PRO A 162 -17.27 19.05 33.17
C PRO A 162 -15.95 18.27 33.27
N ASP A 163 -15.23 18.37 34.39
CA ASP A 163 -13.93 17.69 34.59
C ASP A 163 -14.02 16.17 34.41
N ASN A 164 -15.16 15.59 34.75
CA ASN A 164 -15.46 14.17 34.57
C ASN A 164 -15.45 13.71 33.09
N ILE A 165 -15.46 14.61 32.10
CA ILE A 165 -15.45 14.23 30.68
C ILE A 165 -14.23 13.39 30.29
N VAL A 166 -13.13 13.51 31.03
CA VAL A 166 -11.90 12.70 30.84
C VAL A 166 -12.12 11.19 31.05
N GLN A 167 -13.23 10.79 31.66
CA GLN A 167 -13.65 9.39 31.82
C GLN A 167 -14.10 8.75 30.50
N LEU A 168 -14.42 9.55 29.48
CA LEU A 168 -14.82 9.10 28.13
C LEU A 168 -13.62 8.62 27.31
N THR A 169 -12.92 7.61 27.84
CA THR A 169 -11.69 6.99 27.30
C THR A 169 -11.88 6.23 25.98
N ARG A 170 -13.10 6.17 25.45
CA ARG A 170 -13.44 5.66 24.11
C ARG A 170 -13.78 6.76 23.10
N LEU A 171 -13.82 8.04 23.51
CA LEU A 171 -14.24 9.14 22.65
C LEU A 171 -13.20 9.40 21.55
N LYS A 172 -13.64 9.28 20.30
CA LYS A 172 -12.85 9.48 19.07
C LYS A 172 -13.18 10.81 18.39
N ILE A 173 -14.44 11.25 18.44
CA ILE A 173 -14.87 12.51 17.82
C ILE A 173 -15.55 13.39 18.87
N LEU A 174 -15.03 14.60 19.04
CA LEU A 174 -15.62 15.65 19.86
C LEU A 174 -15.87 16.88 18.97
N SER A 175 -17.11 17.38 18.96
CA SER A 175 -17.48 18.62 18.28
C SER A 175 -18.07 19.63 19.26
N ILE A 176 -17.31 20.70 19.48
CA ILE A 176 -17.59 21.85 20.35
C ILE A 176 -17.53 23.19 19.58
N THR A 177 -17.54 23.13 18.24
CA THR A 177 -17.67 24.29 17.33
C THR A 177 -18.90 25.13 17.68
N GLY A 178 -18.81 26.46 17.71
CA GLY A 178 -19.96 27.34 17.98
C GLY A 178 -20.39 27.37 19.46
N CYS A 179 -19.46 27.08 20.38
CA CYS A 179 -19.66 27.23 21.83
C CYS A 179 -19.14 28.58 22.34
N GLN A 180 -19.29 28.83 23.64
CA GLN A 180 -18.99 30.12 24.29
C GLN A 180 -17.99 29.96 25.44
N PHE A 181 -16.91 29.21 25.21
CA PHE A 181 -15.90 28.97 26.25
C PHE A 181 -15.18 30.26 26.64
N ASP A 182 -14.89 30.39 27.94
CA ASP A 182 -14.12 31.51 28.47
C ASP A 182 -12.61 31.38 28.20
N GLU A 183 -12.10 30.14 28.07
CA GLU A 183 -10.71 29.75 27.78
C GLU A 183 -10.66 28.37 27.08
N PHE A 184 -9.48 27.94 26.60
CA PHE A 184 -9.34 26.61 25.96
C PHE A 184 -9.67 25.50 26.97
N PRO A 185 -10.62 24.57 26.68
CA PRO A 185 -11.04 23.54 27.62
C PRO A 185 -9.95 22.47 27.84
N GLN A 186 -9.13 22.65 28.87
CA GLN A 186 -7.97 21.81 29.19
C GLN A 186 -8.32 20.32 29.40
N GLN A 187 -9.57 20.03 29.77
CA GLN A 187 -10.11 18.67 29.90
C GLN A 187 -9.95 17.86 28.59
N VAL A 188 -10.09 18.51 27.43
CA VAL A 188 -9.96 17.85 26.11
C VAL A 188 -8.56 17.24 25.93
N LEU A 189 -7.53 17.86 26.48
CA LEU A 189 -6.12 17.45 26.37
C LEU A 189 -5.79 16.14 27.13
N GLN A 190 -6.78 15.58 27.82
CA GLN A 190 -6.69 14.30 28.53
C GLN A 190 -7.37 13.15 27.77
N LEU A 191 -8.16 13.46 26.74
CA LEU A 191 -8.87 12.50 25.89
C LEU A 191 -7.90 11.86 24.87
N LYS A 192 -7.01 10.99 25.36
CA LYS A 192 -5.98 10.32 24.53
C LYS A 192 -6.54 9.48 23.36
N SER A 193 -7.81 9.08 23.42
CA SER A 193 -8.52 8.35 22.36
C SER A 193 -8.99 9.23 21.20
N LEU A 194 -8.87 10.56 21.31
CA LEU A 194 -9.49 11.49 20.37
C LEU A 194 -8.75 11.48 19.01
N GLU A 195 -9.51 11.16 17.97
CA GLU A 195 -9.07 11.13 16.57
C GLU A 195 -9.50 12.41 15.82
N GLN A 196 -10.58 13.08 16.24
CA GLN A 196 -11.09 14.30 15.61
C GLN A 196 -11.59 15.30 16.66
N LEU A 197 -11.12 16.55 16.56
CA LEU A 197 -11.53 17.67 17.41
C LEU A 197 -12.02 18.82 16.54
N PHE A 198 -13.33 19.04 16.54
CA PHE A 198 -13.96 20.16 15.86
C PHE A 198 -14.27 21.27 16.86
N MET A 199 -13.53 22.37 16.78
CA MET A 199 -13.66 23.51 17.67
C MET A 199 -13.45 24.83 16.91
N GLY A 200 -14.27 25.10 15.90
CA GLY A 200 -14.32 26.43 15.27
C GLY A 200 -15.26 27.38 16.04
N SER A 201 -14.97 28.69 16.12
CA SER A 201 -15.81 29.68 16.82
C SER A 201 -16.22 29.23 18.22
N TRP A 202 -15.22 28.89 19.05
CA TRP A 202 -15.41 28.25 20.35
C TRP A 202 -15.28 29.22 21.53
N ALA A 203 -14.65 30.37 21.32
CA ALA A 203 -14.53 31.43 22.31
C ALA A 203 -15.62 32.50 22.11
N GLY A 204 -16.05 33.13 23.20
CA GLY A 204 -16.95 34.29 23.13
C GLY A 204 -16.34 35.49 22.41
N GLU A 205 -17.22 36.37 21.89
CA GLU A 205 -16.81 37.57 21.13
C GLU A 205 -15.71 38.39 21.83
N GLY A 206 -14.69 38.77 21.07
CA GLY A 206 -13.66 39.73 21.51
C GLY A 206 -12.51 39.17 22.35
N ARG A 207 -12.32 37.84 22.44
CA ARG A 207 -11.15 37.23 23.12
C ARG A 207 -10.23 36.47 22.14
N PRO A 208 -8.92 36.76 22.08
CA PRO A 208 -7.98 35.98 21.27
C PRO A 208 -7.79 34.58 21.88
N ALA A 209 -8.25 33.55 21.17
CA ALA A 209 -8.50 32.24 21.74
C ALA A 209 -7.28 31.29 21.61
N ALA A 210 -6.23 31.53 22.41
CA ALA A 210 -4.97 30.80 22.31
C ALA A 210 -5.10 29.28 22.52
N VAL A 211 -4.48 28.49 21.62
CA VAL A 211 -4.31 27.03 21.78
C VAL A 211 -3.10 26.77 22.70
N PRO A 212 -3.20 25.87 23.71
CA PRO A 212 -2.10 25.59 24.65
C PRO A 212 -1.09 24.57 24.11
N GLU A 213 0.17 24.70 24.51
CA GLU A 213 1.27 23.74 24.23
C GLU A 213 0.91 22.27 24.49
N ASN A 214 0.11 22.03 25.54
CA ASN A 214 -0.37 20.70 25.91
C ASN A 214 -1.27 20.02 24.85
N ILE A 215 -1.64 20.70 23.75
CA ILE A 215 -2.29 20.10 22.57
C ILE A 215 -1.49 18.89 22.04
N ALA A 216 -0.16 18.94 22.16
CA ALA A 216 0.76 17.85 21.80
C ALA A 216 0.44 16.48 22.43
N ARG A 217 -0.39 16.43 23.48
CA ARG A 217 -0.84 15.20 24.16
C ARG A 217 -1.81 14.37 23.31
N LEU A 218 -2.49 14.97 22.34
CA LEU A 218 -3.49 14.31 21.49
C LEU A 218 -2.82 13.56 20.31
N LYS A 219 -1.98 12.56 20.63
CA LYS A 219 -1.17 11.84 19.63
C LYS A 219 -1.94 11.05 18.58
N ASN A 220 -3.23 10.78 18.79
CA ASN A 220 -4.10 10.09 17.84
C ASN A 220 -4.91 11.05 16.94
N LEU A 221 -4.77 12.37 17.12
CA LEU A 221 -5.58 13.38 16.44
C LEU A 221 -5.25 13.47 14.95
N LYS A 222 -6.21 13.10 14.11
CA LYS A 222 -6.18 13.14 12.64
C LYS A 222 -6.86 14.37 12.07
N VAL A 223 -7.87 14.90 12.77
CA VAL A 223 -8.60 16.10 12.34
C VAL A 223 -8.60 17.12 13.48
N LEU A 224 -8.19 18.35 13.19
CA LEU A 224 -8.27 19.50 14.10
C LEU A 224 -8.84 20.69 13.34
N THR A 225 -9.89 21.30 13.88
CA THR A 225 -10.42 22.56 13.34
C THR A 225 -10.47 23.61 14.44
N VAL A 226 -9.76 24.73 14.25
CA VAL A 226 -9.72 25.91 15.14
C VAL A 226 -10.13 27.17 14.37
N ASP A 227 -11.11 26.99 13.48
CA ASP A 227 -11.60 28.03 12.58
C ASP A 227 -12.27 29.18 13.36
N ILE A 228 -12.31 30.39 12.79
CA ILE A 228 -13.07 31.55 13.29
C ILE A 228 -12.86 31.79 14.79
N SER A 229 -11.59 31.76 15.23
CA SER A 229 -11.19 31.78 16.65
C SER A 229 -10.32 32.99 17.03
N GLY A 230 -10.09 33.92 16.10
CA GLY A 230 -9.25 35.09 16.32
C GLY A 230 -7.78 34.76 16.59
N LEU A 231 -7.29 33.61 16.11
CA LEU A 231 -5.91 33.15 16.31
C LEU A 231 -4.91 33.96 15.47
N GLU A 232 -3.83 34.41 16.09
CA GLU A 232 -2.69 35.09 15.44
C GLU A 232 -1.46 34.18 15.33
N SER A 233 -1.35 33.16 16.20
CA SER A 233 -0.22 32.24 16.32
C SER A 233 -0.66 30.83 16.72
N LEU A 234 0.24 29.85 16.63
CA LEU A 234 0.06 28.48 17.12
C LEU A 234 1.20 28.11 18.08
N PRO A 235 0.95 27.28 19.11
CA PRO A 235 1.98 26.78 20.01
C PRO A 235 2.86 25.73 19.33
N ASP A 236 4.10 25.56 19.81
CA ASP A 236 5.06 24.60 19.26
C ASP A 236 4.58 23.15 19.42
N GLY A 237 3.76 22.87 20.43
CA GLY A 237 3.05 21.61 20.63
C GLY A 237 2.18 21.16 19.45
N VAL A 238 1.79 22.06 18.52
CA VAL A 238 1.14 21.67 17.26
C VAL A 238 2.09 20.86 16.37
N GLU A 239 3.39 21.20 16.31
CA GLU A 239 4.36 20.49 15.45
C GLU A 239 4.48 19.00 15.82
N HIS A 240 4.13 18.68 17.08
CA HIS A 240 4.18 17.35 17.67
C HIS A 240 2.89 16.52 17.44
N LEU A 241 1.91 17.01 16.69
CA LEU A 241 0.68 16.30 16.28
C LEU A 241 0.94 15.40 15.05
N SER A 242 1.81 14.41 15.21
CA SER A 242 2.30 13.58 14.09
C SER A 242 1.24 12.72 13.38
N ALA A 243 0.05 12.54 13.96
CA ALA A 243 -1.07 11.84 13.31
C ALA A 243 -1.99 12.75 12.48
N LEU A 244 -1.78 14.07 12.47
CA LEU A 244 -2.72 15.03 11.90
C LEU A 244 -2.75 14.98 10.37
N GLU A 245 -3.94 14.76 9.82
CA GLU A 245 -4.20 14.59 8.38
C GLU A 245 -5.04 15.74 7.80
N ASP A 246 -5.92 16.36 8.59
CA ASP A 246 -6.75 17.50 8.20
C ASP A 246 -6.63 18.58 9.28
N PHE A 247 -6.05 19.73 8.93
CA PHE A 247 -5.91 20.86 9.84
C PHE A 247 -6.54 22.11 9.25
N ARG A 248 -7.47 22.71 10.00
CA ARG A 248 -8.23 23.88 9.59
C ARG A 248 -8.05 25.03 10.58
N ILE A 249 -7.63 26.16 10.04
CA ILE A 249 -7.38 27.43 10.71
C ILE A 249 -8.11 28.58 9.99
N HIS A 250 -9.22 28.26 9.30
CA HIS A 250 -10.01 29.18 8.49
C HIS A 250 -10.52 30.38 9.30
N GLY A 251 -10.62 31.58 8.73
CA GLY A 251 -11.29 32.72 9.39
C GLY A 251 -10.55 33.29 10.60
N ASN A 252 -9.21 33.25 10.60
CA ASN A 252 -8.38 33.71 11.72
C ASN A 252 -7.50 34.91 11.31
N ASN A 253 -6.60 35.36 12.20
CA ASN A 253 -5.81 36.57 12.03
C ASN A 253 -4.36 36.29 11.57
N PHE A 254 -4.05 35.08 11.09
CA PHE A 254 -2.68 34.69 10.71
C PHE A 254 -2.13 35.58 9.58
N THR A 255 -1.00 36.26 9.82
CA THR A 255 -0.33 37.15 8.83
C THR A 255 0.70 36.44 7.95
N THR A 256 1.14 35.26 8.41
CA THR A 256 2.03 34.32 7.73
C THR A 256 1.57 32.90 8.07
N LEU A 257 1.92 31.90 7.25
CA LEU A 257 1.60 30.50 7.58
C LEU A 257 2.52 30.01 8.71
N PRO A 258 1.99 29.55 9.88
CA PRO A 258 2.81 29.18 11.02
C PRO A 258 3.84 28.07 10.71
N PRO A 259 5.12 28.21 11.12
CA PRO A 259 6.18 27.26 10.78
C PRO A 259 5.97 25.86 11.38
N GLN A 260 5.19 25.74 12.45
CA GLN A 260 4.79 24.48 13.06
C GLN A 260 4.01 23.58 12.07
N ILE A 261 3.28 24.18 11.12
CA ILE A 261 2.52 23.44 10.08
C ILE A 261 3.47 22.70 9.13
N LEU A 262 4.65 23.28 8.86
CA LEU A 262 5.68 22.72 7.97
C LEU A 262 6.36 21.46 8.56
N LYS A 263 6.00 21.07 9.79
CA LYS A 263 6.49 19.89 10.50
C LYS A 263 5.49 18.74 10.51
N LEU A 264 4.23 19.00 10.16
CA LEU A 264 3.12 18.04 10.18
C LEU A 264 3.21 17.03 9.02
N ARG A 265 4.11 16.04 9.13
CA ARG A 265 4.49 15.16 8.01
C ARG A 265 3.36 14.35 7.37
N ASN A 266 2.21 14.19 8.03
CA ASN A 266 1.07 13.40 7.57
C ASN A 266 -0.13 14.26 7.09
N ILE A 267 -0.01 15.59 7.08
CA ILE A 267 -1.10 16.48 6.66
C ILE A 267 -1.44 16.28 5.18
N LYS A 268 -2.74 16.05 4.92
CA LYS A 268 -3.35 15.81 3.60
C LYS A 268 -4.25 16.97 3.17
N LYS A 269 -4.91 17.61 4.14
CA LYS A 269 -5.74 18.80 3.94
C LYS A 269 -5.28 19.91 4.87
N LEU A 270 -5.07 21.11 4.32
CA LEU A 270 -4.78 22.34 5.04
C LEU A 270 -5.77 23.42 4.60
N ASN A 271 -6.68 23.82 5.49
CA ASN A 271 -7.50 25.00 5.24
C ASN A 271 -6.95 26.19 6.05
N CYS A 272 -6.47 27.22 5.36
CA CYS A 272 -6.08 28.50 5.93
C CYS A 272 -6.69 29.69 5.16
N SER A 273 -7.87 29.52 4.58
CA SER A 273 -8.61 30.61 3.94
C SER A 273 -9.17 31.62 4.94
N GLN A 274 -9.61 32.78 4.43
CA GLN A 274 -10.12 33.90 5.25
C GLN A 274 -9.12 34.28 6.37
N ASN A 275 -7.89 34.61 5.99
CA ASN A 275 -6.80 35.00 6.90
C ASN A 275 -6.01 36.18 6.30
N ASN A 276 -5.02 36.70 7.02
CA ASN A 276 -4.15 37.80 6.56
C ASN A 276 -2.82 37.33 5.94
N ILE A 277 -2.73 36.09 5.44
CA ILE A 277 -1.47 35.51 4.97
C ILE A 277 -1.02 36.20 3.69
N SER A 278 0.05 36.99 3.81
CA SER A 278 0.59 37.81 2.70
C SER A 278 1.48 37.03 1.73
N ARG A 279 2.14 35.95 2.21
CA ARG A 279 3.00 35.05 1.43
C ARG A 279 2.99 33.64 2.01
N LEU A 280 3.06 32.62 1.15
CA LEU A 280 3.33 31.24 1.54
C LEU A 280 4.86 30.98 1.54
N PRO A 281 5.37 30.12 2.44
CA PRO A 281 6.78 29.74 2.46
C PRO A 281 7.12 28.82 1.27
N THR A 282 8.27 29.03 0.64
CA THR A 282 8.79 28.20 -0.48
C THR A 282 9.10 26.75 -0.08
N THR A 283 9.10 26.43 1.21
CA THR A 283 9.23 25.07 1.75
C THR A 283 7.91 24.30 1.83
N LEU A 284 6.74 24.91 1.56
CA LEU A 284 5.42 24.29 1.77
C LEU A 284 5.21 22.99 0.96
N TRP A 285 5.75 22.91 -0.26
CA TRP A 285 5.66 21.73 -1.13
C TRP A 285 6.35 20.48 -0.54
N ARG A 286 7.21 20.64 0.47
CA ARG A 286 7.90 19.53 1.16
C ARG A 286 6.95 18.69 2.02
N LEU A 287 5.72 19.15 2.26
CA LEU A 287 4.65 18.36 2.89
C LEU A 287 4.06 17.37 1.88
N THR A 288 4.78 16.29 1.58
CA THR A 288 4.49 15.38 0.44
C THR A 288 3.16 14.61 0.50
N HIS A 289 2.44 14.62 1.62
CA HIS A 289 1.09 14.05 1.73
C HIS A 289 -0.03 15.06 1.42
N LEU A 290 0.30 16.35 1.27
CA LEU A 290 -0.65 17.46 1.18
C LEU A 290 -1.32 17.51 -0.20
N LYS A 291 -2.58 17.04 -0.26
CA LYS A 291 -3.40 16.97 -1.49
C LYS A 291 -4.23 18.24 -1.71
N GLU A 292 -4.66 18.87 -0.62
CA GLU A 292 -5.66 19.94 -0.63
C GLU A 292 -5.18 21.09 0.24
N VAL A 293 -5.05 22.27 -0.35
CA VAL A 293 -4.69 23.52 0.33
C VAL A 293 -5.65 24.61 -0.12
N ASP A 294 -6.47 25.08 0.81
CA ASP A 294 -7.33 26.25 0.61
C ASP A 294 -6.70 27.48 1.27
N VAL A 295 -6.35 28.46 0.43
CA VAL A 295 -5.79 29.77 0.79
C VAL A 295 -6.67 30.94 0.32
N SER A 296 -7.91 30.66 -0.09
CA SER A 296 -8.85 31.68 -0.57
C SER A 296 -9.09 32.80 0.45
N GLY A 297 -9.45 34.01 0.01
CA GLY A 297 -9.68 35.13 0.93
C GLY A 297 -8.45 35.58 1.75
N ASN A 298 -7.23 35.28 1.31
CA ASN A 298 -5.99 35.85 1.86
C ASN A 298 -5.41 36.95 0.95
N PRO A 299 -4.70 37.96 1.49
CA PRO A 299 -4.01 38.99 0.71
C PRO A 299 -2.68 38.48 0.11
N LEU A 300 -2.71 37.32 -0.56
CA LEU A 300 -1.51 36.67 -1.10
C LEU A 300 -0.87 37.48 -2.23
N THR A 301 0.36 37.91 -1.97
CA THR A 301 1.28 38.47 -2.97
C THR A 301 2.19 37.41 -3.60
N TYR A 302 2.34 36.26 -2.93
CA TYR A 302 3.20 35.16 -3.37
C TYR A 302 2.75 33.81 -2.77
N PRO A 303 2.39 32.79 -3.57
CA PRO A 303 2.29 32.77 -5.03
C PRO A 303 1.29 33.79 -5.62
N PRO A 304 1.41 34.12 -6.92
CA PRO A 304 0.42 34.89 -7.65
C PRO A 304 -0.98 34.26 -7.62
N SER A 305 -2.03 35.08 -7.68
CA SER A 305 -3.42 34.62 -7.59
C SER A 305 -3.83 33.68 -8.73
N ASP A 306 -3.29 33.86 -9.94
CA ASP A 306 -3.53 32.98 -11.09
C ASP A 306 -2.86 31.60 -10.93
N VAL A 307 -1.83 31.48 -10.08
CA VAL A 307 -1.22 30.20 -9.71
C VAL A 307 -2.11 29.49 -8.69
N CYS A 308 -2.58 30.21 -7.66
CA CYS A 308 -3.50 29.66 -6.65
C CYS A 308 -4.83 29.19 -7.25
N GLN A 309 -5.37 29.89 -8.26
CA GLN A 309 -6.60 29.51 -8.96
C GLN A 309 -6.48 28.21 -9.79
N LYS A 310 -5.27 27.76 -10.12
CA LYS A 310 -5.03 26.48 -10.83
C LYS A 310 -5.02 25.27 -9.89
N GLY A 311 -5.39 25.45 -8.62
CA GLY A 311 -5.49 24.41 -7.61
C GLY A 311 -4.17 24.06 -6.94
N THR A 312 -4.27 23.23 -5.91
CA THR A 312 -3.17 22.93 -4.98
C THR A 312 -1.90 22.42 -5.67
N ALA A 313 -2.01 21.52 -6.65
CA ALA A 313 -0.85 20.96 -7.35
C ALA A 313 0.01 22.05 -8.03
N ALA A 314 -0.61 22.93 -8.82
CA ALA A 314 0.08 24.02 -9.51
C ALA A 314 0.75 25.01 -8.54
N MET A 315 0.11 25.25 -7.38
CA MET A 315 0.66 26.11 -6.33
C MET A 315 1.89 25.49 -5.65
N LEU A 316 1.87 24.19 -5.35
CA LEU A 316 3.02 23.51 -4.75
C LEU A 316 4.18 23.35 -5.74
N ASP A 317 3.91 23.04 -7.02
CA ASP A 317 4.94 22.99 -8.07
C ASP A 317 5.61 24.35 -8.32
N PHE A 318 4.86 25.45 -8.25
CA PHE A 318 5.42 26.80 -8.34
C PHE A 318 6.36 27.11 -7.16
N LEU A 319 5.96 26.80 -5.93
CA LEU A 319 6.81 26.99 -4.74
C LEU A 319 8.08 26.13 -4.79
N LYS A 320 7.98 24.90 -5.32
CA LYS A 320 9.11 23.99 -5.56
C LYS A 320 10.10 24.54 -6.58
N GLN A 321 9.62 25.11 -7.69
CA GLN A 321 10.47 25.74 -8.70
C GLN A 321 11.21 26.96 -8.16
N GLU A 322 10.55 27.79 -7.35
CA GLU A 322 11.21 28.95 -6.72
C GLU A 322 12.24 28.52 -5.67
N GLU A 323 11.98 27.50 -4.84
CA GLU A 323 12.99 26.99 -3.90
C GLU A 323 14.25 26.49 -4.63
N GLN A 324 14.08 25.73 -5.72
CA GLN A 324 15.20 25.27 -6.55
C GLN A 324 15.96 26.43 -7.20
N LYS A 325 15.26 27.48 -7.64
CA LYS A 325 15.86 28.71 -8.18
C LYS A 325 16.65 29.47 -7.11
N GLN A 326 16.09 29.67 -5.93
CA GLN A 326 16.76 30.36 -4.81
C GLN A 326 18.01 29.62 -4.33
N GLN A 327 17.94 28.28 -4.22
CA GLN A 327 19.10 27.45 -3.89
C GLN A 327 20.19 27.54 -4.97
N LYS A 328 19.81 27.46 -6.25
CA LYS A 328 20.76 27.60 -7.37
C LYS A 328 21.39 28.99 -7.44
N GLU A 329 20.64 30.06 -7.18
CA GLU A 329 21.16 31.43 -7.12
C GLU A 329 22.12 31.66 -5.94
N LYS A 330 21.92 30.94 -4.83
CA LYS A 330 22.85 30.90 -3.69
C LYS A 330 24.14 30.17 -4.06
N GLU A 331 24.06 28.98 -4.64
CA GLU A 331 25.22 28.21 -5.14
C GLU A 331 25.99 28.99 -6.23
N ASP A 332 25.29 29.67 -7.15
CA ASP A 332 25.92 30.50 -8.17
C ASP A 332 26.76 31.64 -7.57
N ARG A 333 26.31 32.18 -6.43
CA ARG A 333 26.98 33.26 -5.65
C ARG A 333 28.18 32.74 -4.86
N GLU A 334 28.03 31.65 -4.13
CA GLU A 334 29.09 31.04 -3.31
C GLU A 334 30.29 30.55 -4.16
N ILE A 335 30.00 30.04 -5.37
CA ILE A 335 31.04 29.64 -6.33
C ILE A 335 31.80 30.86 -6.89
N ARG A 336 31.11 31.96 -7.23
CA ARG A 336 31.78 33.20 -7.69
C ARG A 336 32.68 33.79 -6.60
N ALA A 337 32.21 33.83 -5.35
CA ALA A 337 33.00 34.24 -4.20
C ALA A 337 34.23 33.33 -3.96
N SER A 338 34.20 32.08 -4.44
CA SER A 338 35.34 31.15 -4.35
C SER A 338 36.33 31.33 -5.50
N PHE A 339 35.86 31.58 -6.73
CA PHE A 339 36.73 31.99 -7.85
C PHE A 339 37.51 33.27 -7.52
N ALA A 340 36.84 34.28 -6.96
CA ALA A 340 37.45 35.57 -6.59
C ALA A 340 38.49 35.47 -5.47
N ARG A 341 38.45 34.41 -4.65
CA ARG A 341 39.47 34.12 -3.62
C ARG A 341 40.66 33.35 -4.19
N LEU A 342 40.45 32.57 -5.25
CA LEU A 342 41.48 31.79 -5.93
C LEU A 342 42.37 32.66 -6.83
N SER A 343 41.78 33.57 -7.61
CA SER A 343 42.50 34.49 -8.51
C SER A 343 43.60 35.29 -7.82
N LEU A 344 43.34 35.76 -6.60
CA LEU A 344 44.29 36.54 -5.77
C LEU A 344 45.58 35.79 -5.39
N SER A 345 45.71 34.50 -5.72
CA SER A 345 46.88 33.66 -5.38
C SER A 345 47.74 33.22 -6.58
N VAL A 346 47.37 33.59 -7.81
CA VAL A 346 47.96 33.03 -9.05
C VAL A 346 49.12 33.87 -9.58
N THR A 347 50.24 33.24 -9.93
CA THR A 347 51.39 33.90 -10.58
C THR A 347 51.41 33.68 -12.11
N PRO A 348 52.09 34.53 -12.91
CA PRO A 348 52.05 34.47 -14.38
C PRO A 348 52.39 33.10 -15.03
N PRO A 349 53.32 32.28 -14.49
CA PRO A 349 53.57 30.93 -15.00
C PRO A 349 52.42 29.96 -14.76
N GLU A 350 51.65 30.14 -13.69
CA GLU A 350 50.57 29.23 -13.26
C GLU A 350 49.29 29.44 -14.07
N VAL A 351 48.96 30.68 -14.47
CA VAL A 351 47.84 30.98 -15.38
C VAL A 351 47.91 30.09 -16.63
N LYS A 352 49.07 30.01 -17.28
CA LYS A 352 49.30 29.21 -18.50
C LYS A 352 49.29 27.70 -18.27
N ARG A 353 49.29 27.24 -17.02
CA ARG A 353 49.14 25.83 -16.60
C ARG A 353 47.66 25.53 -16.28
N MET A 354 47.04 26.37 -15.46
CA MET A 354 45.62 26.36 -15.11
C MET A 354 44.74 26.34 -16.37
N ALA A 355 45.00 27.24 -17.31
CA ALA A 355 44.37 27.32 -18.63
C ALA A 355 44.23 25.97 -19.34
N ARG A 356 45.29 25.12 -19.27
CA ARG A 356 45.33 23.80 -19.93
C ARG A 356 44.57 22.73 -19.15
N MET A 357 44.54 22.83 -17.83
CA MET A 357 43.84 21.88 -16.94
C MET A 357 42.33 22.11 -16.92
N LEU A 358 41.90 23.38 -17.01
CA LEU A 358 40.50 23.75 -17.24
C LEU A 358 39.99 23.29 -18.62
N GLY A 359 40.88 22.88 -19.53
CA GLY A 359 40.53 22.33 -20.83
C GLY A 359 40.09 23.38 -21.86
N LEU A 360 40.38 24.66 -21.60
CA LEU A 360 40.05 25.77 -22.51
C LEU A 360 40.82 25.65 -23.83
N SER A 361 40.20 26.09 -24.93
CA SER A 361 40.83 26.09 -26.26
C SER A 361 41.99 27.09 -26.33
N LYS A 362 42.90 26.94 -27.30
CA LYS A 362 44.03 27.89 -27.45
C LYS A 362 43.55 29.29 -27.77
N GLU A 363 42.44 29.34 -28.50
CA GLU A 363 41.72 30.50 -28.97
C GLU A 363 41.13 31.27 -27.78
N GLU A 364 40.38 30.60 -26.90
CA GLU A 364 39.86 31.20 -25.66
C GLU A 364 40.97 31.71 -24.73
N ILE A 365 42.06 30.96 -24.60
CA ILE A 365 43.22 31.35 -23.78
C ILE A 365 43.90 32.59 -24.38
N GLN A 366 43.96 32.72 -25.71
CA GLN A 366 44.48 33.91 -26.38
C GLN A 366 43.56 35.12 -26.21
N THR A 367 42.24 34.93 -26.25
CA THR A 367 41.27 35.99 -25.96
C THR A 367 41.44 36.53 -24.54
N ILE A 368 41.41 35.68 -23.51
CA ILE A 368 41.51 36.13 -22.10
C ILE A 368 42.87 36.81 -21.82
N MET A 369 43.98 36.28 -22.35
CA MET A 369 45.29 36.93 -22.22
C MET A 369 45.45 38.24 -23.02
N HIS A 370 44.52 38.57 -23.92
CA HIS A 370 44.50 39.83 -24.67
C HIS A 370 43.52 40.85 -24.05
N GLU A 371 42.43 40.37 -23.44
CA GLU A 371 41.44 41.22 -22.76
C GLU A 371 41.97 41.71 -21.39
N SER A 372 42.68 40.85 -20.66
CA SER A 372 43.24 41.14 -19.32
C SER A 372 44.78 40.99 -19.30
N PRO A 373 45.57 41.84 -20.00
CA PRO A 373 46.97 41.51 -20.37
C PRO A 373 47.99 41.49 -19.21
N ASP A 374 47.87 42.39 -18.23
CA ASP A 374 48.94 42.65 -17.24
C ASP A 374 48.66 42.12 -15.81
N GLU A 375 47.44 41.71 -15.49
CA GLU A 375 47.01 41.24 -14.15
C GLU A 375 46.77 39.70 -14.15
N PRO A 376 47.65 38.87 -13.55
CA PRO A 376 47.51 37.41 -13.55
C PRO A 376 46.29 36.89 -12.76
N GLY A 377 45.80 37.67 -11.80
CA GLY A 377 44.62 37.33 -11.00
C GLY A 377 43.35 37.38 -11.84
N ASP A 378 43.13 38.47 -12.57
CA ASP A 378 41.96 38.63 -13.43
C ASP A 378 41.97 37.60 -14.57
N GLN A 379 43.12 37.35 -15.20
CA GLN A 379 43.28 36.24 -16.16
C GLN A 379 42.82 34.90 -15.60
N ALA A 380 43.11 34.60 -14.33
CA ALA A 380 42.67 33.37 -13.68
C ALA A 380 41.17 33.38 -13.32
N TYR A 381 40.63 34.51 -12.86
CA TYR A 381 39.20 34.68 -12.58
C TYR A 381 38.35 34.50 -13.84
N ASP A 382 38.75 35.13 -14.93
CA ASP A 382 38.12 35.04 -16.25
C ASP A 382 38.22 33.61 -16.81
N MET A 383 39.35 32.91 -16.60
CA MET A 383 39.48 31.49 -16.95
C MET A 383 38.56 30.59 -16.11
N PHE A 384 38.36 30.85 -14.82
CA PHE A 384 37.40 30.10 -13.99
C PHE A 384 35.94 30.39 -14.39
N LEU A 385 35.61 31.65 -14.71
CA LEU A 385 34.31 32.00 -15.27
C LEU A 385 34.09 31.30 -16.61
N LYS A 386 35.02 31.42 -17.57
CA LYS A 386 34.93 30.80 -18.88
C LYS A 386 34.80 29.28 -18.78
N TRP A 387 35.61 28.66 -17.93
CA TRP A 387 35.47 27.24 -17.58
C TRP A 387 34.05 26.94 -17.11
N ARG A 388 33.54 27.63 -16.09
CA ARG A 388 32.17 27.42 -15.59
C ARG A 388 31.11 27.56 -16.69
N GLU A 389 31.28 28.49 -17.62
CA GLU A 389 30.34 28.70 -18.72
C GLU A 389 30.38 27.63 -19.82
N THR A 390 31.53 27.00 -20.09
CA THR A 390 31.60 25.90 -21.08
C THR A 390 30.71 24.70 -20.71
N ASP A 391 30.50 24.42 -19.42
CA ASP A 391 29.52 23.44 -18.95
C ASP A 391 29.09 23.69 -17.50
N ARG A 392 28.08 24.55 -17.30
CA ARG A 392 27.56 24.90 -15.95
C ARG A 392 26.98 23.70 -15.16
N GLN A 393 26.76 22.53 -15.76
CA GLN A 393 26.30 21.33 -15.05
C GLN A 393 27.43 20.36 -14.69
N LYS A 394 28.48 20.24 -15.52
CA LYS A 394 29.63 19.37 -15.23
C LYS A 394 30.77 20.08 -14.47
N ASN A 395 30.76 21.40 -14.36
CA ASN A 395 31.84 22.20 -13.76
C ASN A 395 31.45 22.64 -12.33
N THR A 396 31.33 21.67 -11.43
CA THR A 396 30.92 21.82 -10.02
C THR A 396 32.07 22.22 -9.08
N VAL A 397 31.76 22.57 -7.82
CA VAL A 397 32.75 22.83 -6.76
C VAL A 397 33.71 21.65 -6.57
N ASP A 398 33.18 20.43 -6.48
CA ASP A 398 33.99 19.24 -6.22
C ASP A 398 35.00 18.99 -7.35
N ARG A 399 34.60 19.28 -8.59
CA ARG A 399 35.48 19.17 -9.75
C ARG A 399 36.51 20.29 -9.81
N LEU A 400 36.17 21.51 -9.38
CA LEU A 400 37.14 22.58 -9.20
C LEU A 400 38.19 22.18 -8.15
N GLN A 401 37.75 21.63 -7.01
CA GLN A 401 38.62 21.16 -5.93
C GLN A 401 39.59 20.07 -6.42
N VAL A 402 39.10 19.05 -7.12
CA VAL A 402 39.95 18.00 -7.72
C VAL A 402 41.03 18.59 -8.65
N LEU A 403 40.66 19.56 -9.51
CA LEU A 403 41.63 20.21 -10.41
C LEU A 403 42.67 21.07 -9.66
N LEU A 404 42.31 21.65 -8.51
CA LEU A 404 43.23 22.38 -7.64
C LEU A 404 44.17 21.44 -6.87
N ASP A 405 43.69 20.26 -6.47
CA ASP A 405 44.52 19.25 -5.81
C ASP A 405 45.49 18.54 -6.79
N GLU A 406 45.11 18.43 -8.08
CA GLU A 406 46.01 18.05 -9.17
C GLU A 406 47.13 19.09 -9.43
N LEU A 407 46.88 20.39 -9.19
CA LEU A 407 47.95 21.41 -9.23
C LEU A 407 48.96 21.21 -8.09
N ASN A 408 48.46 21.07 -6.86
CA ASN A 408 49.29 20.91 -5.65
C ASN A 408 50.17 19.64 -5.70
N THR A 409 49.58 18.49 -6.02
CA THR A 409 50.31 17.21 -6.07
C THR A 409 51.47 17.24 -7.07
N ALA A 410 51.29 17.92 -8.20
CA ALA A 410 52.31 18.04 -9.24
C ALA A 410 53.39 19.12 -9.00
N GLU A 411 53.44 19.75 -7.81
CA GLU A 411 54.58 20.57 -7.37
C GLU A 411 55.62 19.79 -6.56
N THR A 412 55.23 18.67 -5.92
CA THR A 412 56.06 17.86 -5.00
C THR A 412 57.36 17.29 -5.59
N SER A 413 57.62 17.51 -6.88
CA SER A 413 58.79 17.03 -7.61
C SER A 413 60.01 17.96 -7.58
N ARG A 414 59.89 19.24 -7.16
CA ARG A 414 61.04 20.18 -7.07
C ARG A 414 60.94 21.11 -5.87
N GLN A 415 62.11 21.42 -5.28
CA GLN A 415 62.23 22.17 -4.02
C GLN A 415 61.73 23.62 -4.13
N ARG A 416 60.70 23.95 -3.35
CA ARG A 416 60.49 25.30 -2.78
C ARG A 416 59.96 25.17 -1.36
N THR A 417 60.60 25.88 -0.43
CA THR A 417 60.09 26.11 0.93
C THR A 417 59.31 27.42 0.98
N ASN A 418 58.33 27.51 1.87
CA ASN A 418 57.59 28.73 2.26
C ASN A 418 56.51 29.27 1.29
N LEU A 419 55.72 28.39 0.67
CA LEU A 419 54.34 28.70 0.26
C LEU A 419 53.39 27.62 0.80
N GLN A 420 52.16 27.99 1.16
CA GLN A 420 51.13 27.02 1.58
C GLN A 420 50.45 26.38 0.34
N PRO A 421 50.09 25.09 0.39
CA PRO A 421 49.40 24.43 -0.71
C PRO A 421 47.97 24.96 -0.87
N TRP A 422 47.58 25.25 -2.12
CA TRP A 422 46.38 26.00 -2.47
C TRP A 422 45.07 25.36 -1.97
N GLY A 423 45.03 24.02 -1.85
CA GLY A 423 43.84 23.29 -1.40
C GLY A 423 43.45 23.60 0.05
N HIS A 424 44.41 23.93 0.93
CA HIS A 424 44.12 24.15 2.34
C HIS A 424 43.32 25.44 2.60
N THR A 425 43.66 26.52 1.88
CA THR A 425 43.04 27.85 2.03
C THR A 425 41.58 27.85 1.56
N VAL A 426 41.28 27.14 0.45
CA VAL A 426 39.93 27.02 -0.09
C VAL A 426 39.02 26.26 0.87
N VAL A 427 39.47 25.12 1.38
CA VAL A 427 38.68 24.27 2.29
C VAL A 427 38.38 24.98 3.61
N GLN A 428 39.35 25.65 4.25
CA GLN A 428 39.07 26.45 5.45
C GLN A 428 38.08 27.59 5.16
N SER A 429 38.20 28.25 4.01
CA SER A 429 37.34 29.36 3.60
C SER A 429 35.94 28.95 3.10
N LEU A 430 35.64 27.65 3.06
CA LEU A 430 34.31 27.09 2.78
C LEU A 430 33.72 26.34 3.99
N GLN A 431 34.56 25.74 4.84
CA GLN A 431 34.12 25.08 6.08
C GLN A 431 33.88 26.08 7.22
N GLN A 432 34.60 27.20 7.27
CA GLN A 432 34.25 28.31 8.15
C GLN A 432 33.20 29.19 7.48
N GLY A 433 31.93 28.91 7.78
CA GLY A 433 30.81 29.75 7.38
C GLY A 433 30.89 31.13 8.02
N ALA A 434 31.37 32.12 7.27
CA ALA A 434 31.44 33.50 7.73
C ALA A 434 30.03 34.06 8.00
N SER A 435 29.78 34.48 9.25
CA SER A 435 28.53 35.16 9.62
C SER A 435 28.40 36.50 8.87
N PRO A 436 27.22 36.87 8.34
CA PRO A 436 27.07 38.07 7.54
C PRO A 436 27.11 39.34 8.39
N LEU A 437 28.14 40.19 8.21
CA LEU A 437 28.09 41.61 8.59
C LEU A 437 29.16 42.45 7.88
N ALA A 438 28.69 43.47 7.15
CA ALA A 438 29.36 44.71 6.69
C ALA A 438 30.83 44.68 6.18
N VAL A 439 30.99 44.96 4.88
CA VAL A 439 31.54 46.26 4.42
C VAL A 439 30.65 46.76 3.27
N ASP A 440 30.42 48.08 3.20
CA ASP A 440 29.45 48.71 2.30
C ASP A 440 29.99 49.11 0.91
N THR A 441 29.02 49.29 0.00
CA THR A 441 28.98 50.16 -1.19
C THR A 441 30.27 50.75 -1.78
N MET A 442 30.51 50.47 -3.07
CA MET A 442 30.56 51.44 -4.17
C MET A 442 30.61 50.66 -5.51
N GLY A 443 29.90 50.99 -6.60
CA GLY A 443 28.90 52.04 -6.81
C GLY A 443 29.26 52.95 -7.99
N LEU A 444 28.49 52.93 -9.07
CA LEU A 444 28.51 53.94 -10.14
C LEU A 444 27.20 53.94 -10.95
N GLU A 445 26.24 54.66 -10.39
CA GLU A 445 25.35 55.65 -11.02
C GLU A 445 25.02 55.57 -12.53
N ALA A 446 23.72 55.69 -12.80
CA ALA A 446 23.23 56.74 -13.69
C ALA A 446 21.89 57.29 -13.17
N ASP A 447 21.92 58.54 -12.67
CA ASP A 447 20.95 59.62 -12.94
C ASP A 447 19.41 59.44 -12.70
N ILE A 448 18.66 60.40 -12.15
CA ILE A 448 19.01 61.72 -11.58
C ILE A 448 17.86 62.28 -10.70
N LEU A 449 18.18 63.08 -9.66
CA LEU A 449 17.29 63.99 -8.87
C LEU A 449 16.01 63.37 -8.21
N SER A 450 15.53 63.82 -7.03
CA SER A 450 15.59 65.17 -6.46
C SER A 450 15.50 65.19 -4.92
N GLN A 451 16.39 65.98 -4.30
CA GLN A 451 16.25 66.74 -3.04
C GLN A 451 15.76 66.06 -1.72
N ARG A 452 16.71 65.91 -0.78
CA ARG A 452 16.80 66.68 0.50
C ARG A 452 15.47 66.93 1.26
N ASN A 453 15.32 66.56 2.55
CA ASN A 453 16.12 67.10 3.67
C ASN A 453 15.74 66.48 5.05
N HIS A 454 16.75 66.23 5.91
CA HIS A 454 16.86 66.59 7.36
C HIS A 454 15.77 66.19 8.41
N LEU A 455 16.05 66.02 9.73
CA LEU A 455 17.27 66.20 10.57
C LEU A 455 17.14 65.47 11.94
N GLY A 456 18.27 65.18 12.61
CA GLY A 456 18.41 65.04 14.10
C GLY A 456 18.00 63.67 14.71
N THR A 457 18.89 62.80 15.25
CA THR A 457 19.82 62.90 16.42
C THR A 457 19.10 63.10 17.79
N ALA A 458 19.48 62.49 18.92
CA ALA A 458 20.76 61.92 19.37
C ALA A 458 20.67 61.05 20.66
N LYS A 459 21.79 60.39 21.04
CA LYS A 459 22.22 59.92 22.41
C LYS A 459 21.54 58.65 22.99
N LEU A 460 22.28 57.60 23.41
CA LEU A 460 23.09 57.38 24.67
C LEU A 460 22.19 57.27 25.94
N GLN A 461 22.41 56.39 26.93
CA GLN A 461 23.62 55.61 27.31
C GLN A 461 23.33 54.44 28.31
N ASP A 462 24.23 53.44 28.39
CA ASP A 462 24.64 52.68 29.61
C ASP A 462 23.63 51.78 30.42
N LYS A 463 24.02 50.73 31.20
CA LYS A 463 25.22 49.81 31.27
C LYS A 463 25.02 48.70 32.35
N ILE A 464 25.96 47.74 32.42
CA ILE A 464 26.42 46.90 33.59
C ILE A 464 25.87 45.45 33.74
N GLY A 465 26.82 44.50 33.90
CA GLY A 465 26.64 43.14 34.45
C GLY A 465 26.48 42.02 33.40
N GLY A 466 27.42 41.11 33.15
CA GLY A 466 28.75 40.87 33.75
C GLY A 466 28.71 39.85 34.91
N ASP A 467 29.55 38.81 34.97
CA ASP A 467 30.67 38.44 34.08
C ASP A 467 31.11 36.96 34.29
N ARG A 468 31.80 36.33 33.31
CA ARG A 468 32.71 35.14 33.41
C ARG A 468 32.20 33.72 33.73
N LEU A 469 32.87 32.62 33.30
CA LEU A 469 33.73 32.34 32.11
C LEU A 469 34.01 30.80 31.97
N GLU A 470 34.70 30.42 30.90
CA GLU A 470 35.63 29.27 30.74
C GLU A 470 35.13 27.82 30.46
N ASP A 471 35.14 27.50 29.16
CA ASP A 471 36.02 26.47 28.53
C ASP A 471 35.58 24.97 28.52
N PRO A 472 36.25 24.03 27.79
CA PRO A 472 35.76 23.65 26.45
C PRO A 472 35.64 22.12 26.21
N GLY A 473 35.09 21.72 25.05
CA GLY A 473 35.00 20.30 24.65
C GLY A 473 34.82 20.06 23.14
N CYS A 474 35.62 19.14 22.59
CA CYS A 474 35.75 18.88 21.14
C CYS A 474 34.57 18.13 20.48
N GLU A 475 34.39 18.44 19.19
CA GLU A 475 34.23 17.53 18.03
C GLU A 475 33.47 16.20 18.15
N GLU A 476 32.45 15.98 17.30
CA GLU A 476 32.55 15.18 16.06
C GLU A 476 31.35 15.53 15.13
N ARG A 477 31.59 16.14 13.96
CA ARG A 477 31.86 15.56 12.62
C ARG A 477 30.64 14.98 11.89
N VAL A 478 30.16 15.74 10.90
CA VAL A 478 29.27 15.27 9.82
C VAL A 478 30.05 15.21 8.51
N VAL A 479 30.20 14.01 7.94
CA VAL A 479 30.70 13.71 6.59
C VAL A 479 30.01 12.40 6.16
N GLY A 480 29.57 12.16 4.93
CA GLY A 480 29.56 13.00 3.74
C GLY A 480 29.50 12.12 2.48
N LEU A 481 28.40 12.18 1.73
CA LEU A 481 28.24 11.51 0.43
C LEU A 481 29.12 12.23 -0.64
N PRO A 482 29.50 11.56 -1.74
CA PRO A 482 28.73 11.78 -2.97
C PRO A 482 28.68 10.60 -3.96
N ASN A 483 27.58 10.47 -4.73
CA ASN A 483 27.56 11.00 -6.11
C ASN A 483 26.17 10.97 -6.79
N ILE A 484 26.02 11.74 -7.87
CA ILE A 484 24.76 11.96 -8.61
C ILE A 484 25.02 11.80 -10.12
N ASN A 485 24.04 11.25 -10.88
CA ASN A 485 23.67 11.70 -12.24
C ASN A 485 22.48 10.90 -12.84
N ASN A 486 21.29 11.52 -12.92
CA ASN A 486 20.64 12.07 -14.14
C ASN A 486 20.74 11.25 -15.46
N VAL A 487 19.78 11.22 -16.42
CA VAL A 487 18.54 11.98 -16.74
C VAL A 487 17.83 11.24 -17.91
N ILE A 488 16.53 11.27 -18.25
CA ILE A 488 15.21 11.64 -17.66
C ILE A 488 14.12 10.90 -18.52
N TYR A 489 12.85 10.74 -18.08
CA TYR A 489 11.58 10.75 -18.86
C TYR A 489 10.39 10.15 -18.04
N PRO A 490 9.11 10.49 -18.32
CA PRO A 490 8.27 11.16 -17.31
C PRO A 490 7.13 10.31 -16.73
N LEU A 491 6.43 10.89 -15.74
CA LEU A 491 5.30 10.34 -14.97
C LEU A 491 5.62 9.02 -14.23
N ILE A 492 6.20 9.15 -13.03
CA ILE A 492 5.97 8.40 -11.77
C ILE A 492 7.02 8.96 -10.78
N ASP A 493 6.64 10.00 -10.03
CA ASP A 493 7.54 10.73 -9.10
C ASP A 493 6.90 10.98 -7.71
N SER A 494 5.79 10.32 -7.40
CA SER A 494 5.11 10.39 -6.09
C SER A 494 5.81 9.60 -4.99
N VAL A 495 6.95 8.96 -5.28
CA VAL A 495 7.82 8.29 -4.30
C VAL A 495 9.25 8.78 -4.49
N THR A 496 9.51 10.01 -4.05
CA THR A 496 10.86 10.57 -3.97
C THR A 496 11.76 9.69 -3.10
N SER A 497 12.98 9.41 -3.54
CA SER A 497 13.99 8.72 -2.74
C SER A 497 14.26 9.48 -1.44
N ASP A 498 14.08 8.80 -0.31
CA ASP A 498 14.47 9.27 1.02
C ASP A 498 15.80 8.59 1.36
N ASP A 499 16.81 9.35 1.78
CA ASP A 499 18.16 8.81 2.08
C ASP A 499 18.15 7.64 3.08
N ASN A 500 17.10 7.52 3.89
CA ASN A 500 16.96 6.45 4.88
C ASN A 500 16.45 5.12 4.29
N LEU A 501 15.78 5.12 3.13
CA LEU A 501 15.28 3.90 2.47
C LEU A 501 15.60 3.89 0.97
N PRO A 502 16.76 3.33 0.56
CA PRO A 502 17.16 3.25 -0.84
C PRO A 502 16.13 2.60 -1.74
N ILE A 503 15.77 3.28 -2.84
CA ILE A 503 15.05 2.68 -3.95
C ILE A 503 16.08 1.94 -4.82
N ILE A 504 16.04 0.62 -4.77
CA ILE A 504 16.91 -0.25 -5.54
C ILE A 504 16.22 -0.51 -6.87
N ASP A 505 16.82 -0.06 -7.97
CA ASP A 505 16.42 -0.48 -9.31
C ASP A 505 16.47 -2.01 -9.39
N SER A 506 15.40 -2.65 -9.88
CA SER A 506 15.40 -4.10 -10.12
C SER A 506 16.45 -4.49 -11.18
N GLY A 507 16.82 -3.54 -12.05
CA GLY A 507 18.01 -3.55 -12.90
C GLY A 507 19.36 -3.61 -12.17
N MET A 508 19.41 -3.57 -10.83
CA MET A 508 20.60 -3.87 -10.01
C MET A 508 20.65 -5.32 -9.46
N LEU A 509 19.56 -6.08 -9.54
CA LEU A 509 19.46 -7.47 -9.05
C LEU A 509 19.68 -8.50 -10.17
N ARG A 510 20.33 -9.63 -9.87
CA ARG A 510 20.62 -10.74 -10.81
C ARG A 510 20.64 -12.06 -10.04
N GLY A 511 20.25 -13.18 -10.66
CA GLY A 511 19.97 -14.41 -9.89
C GLY A 511 18.60 -14.28 -9.22
N GLN A 512 17.71 -15.24 -9.42
CA GLN A 512 16.40 -15.27 -8.75
C GLN A 512 16.11 -16.71 -8.37
N ASP A 513 16.68 -17.09 -7.23
CA ASP A 513 16.65 -18.44 -6.72
C ASP A 513 15.45 -18.51 -5.77
N TRP A 514 14.29 -18.94 -6.24
CA TRP A 514 13.06 -18.91 -5.44
C TRP A 514 13.19 -19.80 -4.19
N ILE A 515 13.20 -19.17 -3.02
CA ILE A 515 13.38 -19.80 -1.70
C ILE A 515 12.03 -20.34 -1.19
N GLY A 516 10.95 -19.60 -1.44
CA GLY A 516 9.61 -19.99 -1.03
C GLY A 516 8.53 -18.98 -1.44
N GLN A 517 7.29 -19.46 -1.47
CA GLN A 517 6.09 -18.65 -1.73
C GLN A 517 5.10 -18.88 -0.58
N GLY A 518 4.67 -17.79 0.06
CA GLY A 518 3.59 -17.78 1.05
C GLY A 518 2.31 -17.14 0.47
N GLY A 519 1.25 -17.07 1.27
CA GLY A 519 -0.04 -16.53 0.84
C GLY A 519 -0.01 -15.05 0.42
N PHE A 520 0.94 -14.26 0.94
CA PHE A 520 1.03 -12.81 0.74
C PHE A 520 2.35 -12.34 0.10
N ALA A 521 3.28 -13.23 -0.25
CA ALA A 521 4.59 -12.86 -0.77
C ALA A 521 5.34 -14.04 -1.43
N SER A 522 6.26 -13.74 -2.35
CA SER A 522 7.22 -14.70 -2.92
C SER A 522 8.64 -14.21 -2.67
N VAL A 523 9.54 -15.07 -2.19
CA VAL A 523 10.93 -14.70 -1.83
C VAL A 523 11.93 -15.46 -2.70
N CYS A 524 12.93 -14.75 -3.23
CA CYS A 524 14.09 -15.36 -3.89
C CYS A 524 15.42 -14.83 -3.35
N LYS A 525 16.48 -15.62 -3.54
CA LYS A 525 17.87 -15.16 -3.39
C LYS A 525 18.27 -14.42 -4.67
N SER A 526 19.00 -13.32 -4.52
CA SER A 526 19.53 -12.54 -5.63
C SER A 526 20.90 -11.99 -5.29
N TRP A 527 21.69 -11.71 -6.32
CA TRP A 527 22.97 -11.05 -6.27
C TRP A 527 22.81 -9.56 -6.59
N HIS A 528 23.22 -8.67 -5.67
CA HIS A 528 23.26 -7.24 -5.95
C HIS A 528 24.54 -6.88 -6.72
N LYS A 529 24.38 -6.33 -7.93
CA LYS A 529 25.49 -6.16 -8.91
C LYS A 529 26.63 -5.28 -8.40
N GLU A 530 26.29 -4.23 -7.66
CA GLU A 530 27.24 -3.23 -7.18
C GLU A 530 27.90 -3.64 -5.86
N TRP A 531 27.08 -4.03 -4.87
CA TRP A 531 27.54 -4.43 -3.53
C TRP A 531 28.22 -5.81 -3.50
N ARG A 532 28.04 -6.63 -4.54
CA ARG A 532 28.68 -7.95 -4.72
C ARG A 532 28.41 -8.93 -3.58
N MET A 533 27.14 -9.04 -3.21
CA MET A 533 26.65 -9.91 -2.13
C MET A 533 25.31 -10.55 -2.49
N ASN A 534 24.97 -11.63 -1.78
CA ASN A 534 23.64 -12.23 -1.78
C ASN A 534 22.67 -11.38 -0.94
N VAL A 535 21.49 -11.13 -1.48
CA VAL A 535 20.35 -10.45 -0.85
C VAL A 535 19.09 -11.29 -1.00
N ALA A 536 18.17 -11.21 -0.04
CA ALA A 536 16.84 -11.82 -0.15
C ALA A 536 15.85 -10.79 -0.71
N VAL A 537 15.19 -11.11 -1.82
CA VAL A 537 14.22 -10.24 -2.49
C VAL A 537 12.83 -10.81 -2.28
N LYS A 538 11.97 -10.07 -1.55
CA LYS A 538 10.60 -10.48 -1.20
C LYS A 538 9.59 -9.62 -1.97
N PHE A 539 9.01 -10.19 -3.01
CA PHE A 539 7.91 -9.59 -3.78
C PHE A 539 6.60 -9.70 -2.99
N ILE A 540 5.87 -8.58 -2.87
CA ILE A 540 4.67 -8.47 -2.02
C ILE A 540 3.35 -8.63 -2.80
N SER A 541 3.39 -8.53 -4.14
CA SER A 541 2.28 -8.89 -5.03
C SER A 541 2.81 -9.47 -6.35
N LYS A 542 1.92 -10.11 -7.13
CA LYS A 542 2.15 -10.56 -8.51
C LYS A 542 1.32 -9.79 -9.55
N LEU A 543 0.49 -8.85 -9.10
CA LEU A 543 -0.28 -7.93 -9.95
C LEU A 543 0.39 -6.55 -9.97
N GLU A 544 -0.04 -5.68 -10.88
CA GLU A 544 0.25 -4.25 -10.76
C GLU A 544 -0.56 -3.68 -9.58
N MET A 545 0.07 -2.82 -8.79
CA MET A 545 -0.50 -2.29 -7.54
C MET A 545 -0.81 -0.80 -7.69
N ALA A 546 -1.93 -0.36 -7.12
CA ALA A 546 -2.28 1.06 -7.15
C ALA A 546 -1.24 1.91 -6.39
N ALA A 547 -1.04 3.16 -6.80
CA ALA A 547 0.01 4.02 -6.21
C ALA A 547 -0.18 4.22 -4.69
N SER A 548 -1.42 4.24 -4.22
CA SER A 548 -1.82 4.28 -2.80
C SER A 548 -1.36 3.05 -2.01
N GLU A 549 -1.41 1.86 -2.62
CA GLU A 549 -0.94 0.62 -2.01
C GLU A 549 0.58 0.54 -1.97
N GLN A 550 1.25 0.95 -3.05
CA GLN A 550 2.70 1.04 -3.10
C GLN A 550 3.23 2.02 -2.03
N GLN A 551 2.55 3.15 -1.83
CA GLN A 551 2.86 4.12 -0.77
C GLN A 551 2.65 3.53 0.64
N LEU A 552 1.58 2.74 0.85
CA LEU A 552 1.36 2.03 2.12
C LEU A 552 2.49 1.02 2.39
N LEU A 553 2.86 0.19 1.41
CA LEU A 553 3.98 -0.75 1.54
C LEU A 553 5.33 -0.06 1.77
N TYR A 554 5.58 1.06 1.08
CA TYR A 554 6.77 1.89 1.32
C TYR A 554 6.80 2.40 2.77
N SER A 555 5.66 2.83 3.32
CA SER A 555 5.55 3.29 4.71
C SER A 555 5.80 2.19 5.75
N GLU A 556 5.42 0.94 5.48
CA GLU A 556 5.75 -0.20 6.34
C GLU A 556 7.21 -0.65 6.18
N ALA A 557 7.76 -0.61 4.96
CA ALA A 557 9.18 -0.89 4.69
C ALA A 557 10.12 0.08 5.45
N ARG A 558 9.73 1.35 5.62
CA ARG A 558 10.50 2.30 6.46
C ARG A 558 10.63 1.87 7.91
N LYS A 559 9.63 1.18 8.49
CA LYS A 559 9.67 0.70 9.89
C LYS A 559 10.62 -0.48 10.03
N LEU A 560 10.58 -1.40 9.06
CA LEU A 560 11.55 -2.50 8.93
C LEU A 560 12.98 -1.96 8.80
N LYS A 561 13.18 -0.88 8.03
CA LYS A 561 14.47 -0.19 7.89
C LYS A 561 14.94 0.48 9.19
N ALA A 562 14.07 1.22 9.87
CA ALA A 562 14.40 1.84 11.16
C ALA A 562 14.78 0.80 12.22
N ALA A 563 14.11 -0.36 12.23
CA ALA A 563 14.43 -1.46 13.13
C ALA A 563 15.69 -2.27 12.74
N SER A 564 16.18 -2.14 11.49
CA SER A 564 17.35 -2.86 10.97
C SER A 564 18.66 -2.55 11.71
N VAL A 565 18.70 -1.51 12.56
CA VAL A 565 19.86 -1.17 13.39
C VAL A 565 20.13 -2.18 14.53
N SER A 566 19.16 -3.04 14.85
CA SER A 566 19.32 -4.09 15.85
C SER A 566 19.93 -5.36 15.22
N PRO A 567 20.99 -5.95 15.79
CA PRO A 567 21.68 -7.10 15.21
C PRO A 567 20.83 -8.39 15.17
N TYR A 568 19.66 -8.40 15.83
CA TYR A 568 18.71 -9.52 15.85
C TYR A 568 17.45 -9.28 15.00
N ILE A 569 17.44 -8.20 14.22
CA ILE A 569 16.40 -7.87 13.24
C ILE A 569 16.97 -8.12 11.83
N ILE A 570 16.13 -8.51 10.87
CA ILE A 570 16.58 -8.64 9.48
C ILE A 570 16.90 -7.24 8.92
N GLU A 571 18.10 -7.08 8.38
CA GLU A 571 18.49 -5.82 7.75
C GLU A 571 17.79 -5.68 6.38
N LEU A 572 17.09 -4.56 6.20
CA LEU A 572 16.57 -4.12 4.91
C LEU A 572 17.59 -3.19 4.25
N TYR A 573 18.07 -3.54 3.06
CA TYR A 573 18.92 -2.66 2.27
C TYR A 573 18.12 -1.59 1.54
N GLY A 574 16.93 -1.93 1.06
CA GLY A 574 16.07 -1.01 0.30
C GLY A 574 14.85 -1.71 -0.29
N VAL A 575 14.19 -1.05 -1.24
CA VAL A 575 12.99 -1.56 -1.92
C VAL A 575 13.05 -1.39 -3.43
N CYS A 576 12.51 -2.34 -4.18
CA CYS A 576 12.22 -2.19 -5.60
C CYS A 576 10.76 -1.75 -5.78
N LEU A 577 10.52 -0.71 -6.57
CA LEU A 577 9.16 -0.23 -6.87
C LEU A 577 8.59 -0.80 -8.19
N ARG A 578 9.45 -1.07 -9.18
CA ARG A 578 9.06 -1.54 -10.52
C ARG A 578 9.91 -2.74 -10.97
N PRO A 579 9.35 -3.72 -11.70
CA PRO A 579 7.95 -3.80 -12.16
C PRO A 579 6.95 -4.21 -11.07
N HIS A 580 7.40 -4.79 -9.96
CA HIS A 580 6.55 -5.12 -8.80
C HIS A 580 7.22 -4.64 -7.51
N PHE A 581 6.40 -4.33 -6.49
CA PHE A 581 6.91 -3.92 -5.18
C PHE A 581 7.63 -5.10 -4.49
N ALA A 582 8.89 -4.88 -4.10
CA ALA A 582 9.68 -5.87 -3.37
C ALA A 582 10.59 -5.27 -2.31
N LEU A 583 10.78 -6.00 -1.21
CA LEU A 583 11.75 -5.69 -0.15
C LEU A 583 13.08 -6.38 -0.46
N VAL A 584 14.21 -5.67 -0.36
CA VAL A 584 15.56 -6.23 -0.55
C VAL A 584 16.31 -6.23 0.77
N MET A 585 16.55 -7.43 1.31
CA MET A 585 17.06 -7.68 2.67
C MET A 585 18.38 -8.47 2.64
N SER A 586 19.05 -8.63 3.78
CA SER A 586 20.12 -9.61 3.93
C SER A 586 19.65 -11.01 3.56
N TYR A 587 20.48 -11.75 2.81
CA TYR A 587 20.25 -13.19 2.62
C TYR A 587 20.74 -13.97 3.84
N MET A 588 20.02 -15.05 4.16
CA MET A 588 20.19 -15.86 5.38
C MET A 588 20.50 -17.29 4.97
N GLU A 589 21.79 -17.67 4.85
CA GLU A 589 22.19 -18.96 4.26
C GLU A 589 21.67 -20.17 5.06
N ASN A 590 21.43 -20.02 6.37
CA ASN A 590 20.89 -21.08 7.21
C ASN A 590 19.35 -21.20 7.20
N GLY A 591 18.63 -20.28 6.55
CA GLY A 591 17.17 -20.33 6.35
C GLY A 591 16.35 -19.89 7.56
N CYS A 592 15.18 -20.51 7.79
CA CYS A 592 14.32 -20.22 8.94
C CYS A 592 14.35 -21.30 10.03
N LEU A 593 14.15 -20.88 11.28
CA LEU A 593 14.22 -21.73 12.47
C LEU A 593 13.23 -22.93 12.39
N GLY A 594 12.02 -22.71 11.89
CA GLY A 594 11.01 -23.75 11.71
C GLY A 594 11.36 -24.82 10.66
N SER A 595 12.34 -24.53 9.78
CA SER A 595 12.96 -25.52 8.89
C SER A 595 14.15 -26.21 9.55
N LEU A 596 14.92 -25.52 10.39
CA LEU A 596 16.02 -26.13 11.15
C LEU A 596 15.51 -27.16 12.16
N LEU A 597 14.56 -26.78 13.03
CA LEU A 597 14.01 -27.62 14.09
C LEU A 597 13.45 -28.96 13.56
N ARG A 598 12.83 -28.93 12.38
CA ARG A 598 12.19 -30.08 11.73
C ARG A 598 13.18 -31.11 11.23
N HIS A 599 14.25 -30.68 10.57
CA HIS A 599 15.17 -31.57 9.84
C HIS A 599 16.46 -31.89 10.62
N VAL A 600 16.79 -31.11 11.65
CA VAL A 600 18.04 -31.27 12.42
C VAL A 600 17.74 -31.32 13.91
N ASP A 601 18.42 -32.19 14.64
CA ASP A 601 18.45 -32.07 16.09
C ASP A 601 19.34 -30.89 16.52
N VAL A 602 18.70 -29.83 17.01
CA VAL A 602 19.36 -28.62 17.51
C VAL A 602 19.82 -28.86 18.96
N PRO A 603 21.10 -28.74 19.31
CA PRO A 603 21.57 -28.87 20.69
C PRO A 603 21.06 -27.75 21.60
N TRP A 604 20.89 -28.05 22.90
CA TRP A 604 20.30 -27.14 23.87
C TRP A 604 21.00 -25.78 23.98
N ALA A 605 22.33 -25.72 23.84
CA ALA A 605 23.06 -24.45 23.87
C ALA A 605 22.62 -23.49 22.75
N LEU A 606 22.36 -24.02 21.55
CA LEU A 606 21.88 -23.22 20.43
C LEU A 606 20.42 -22.81 20.61
N ARG A 607 19.57 -23.69 21.17
CA ARG A 607 18.17 -23.37 21.55
C ARG A 607 18.09 -22.25 22.59
N TRP A 608 18.93 -22.29 23.63
CA TRP A 608 19.01 -21.24 24.65
C TRP A 608 19.46 -19.90 24.05
N ARG A 609 20.48 -19.91 23.17
CA ARG A 609 20.90 -18.70 22.44
C ARG A 609 19.76 -18.13 21.59
N MET A 610 19.16 -18.94 20.71
CA MET A 610 18.07 -18.52 19.83
C MET A 610 16.90 -17.92 20.62
N THR A 611 16.49 -18.58 21.71
CA THR A 611 15.37 -18.09 22.56
C THR A 611 15.70 -16.74 23.21
N TYR A 612 16.94 -16.57 23.71
CA TYR A 612 17.41 -15.30 24.27
C TYR A 612 17.47 -14.20 23.20
N GLU A 613 18.00 -14.48 22.01
CA GLU A 613 18.11 -13.51 20.92
C GLU A 613 16.75 -13.06 20.36
N ILE A 614 15.78 -13.98 20.22
CA ILE A 614 14.37 -13.64 19.92
C ILE A 614 13.83 -12.67 20.98
N SER A 615 14.09 -12.93 22.27
CA SER A 615 13.61 -12.04 23.33
C SER A 615 14.27 -10.66 23.32
N LEU A 616 15.55 -10.55 22.92
CA LEU A 616 16.24 -9.27 22.72
C LEU A 616 15.71 -8.52 21.51
N ALA A 617 15.47 -9.21 20.39
CA ALA A 617 14.89 -8.64 19.17
C ALA A 617 13.49 -8.06 19.43
N MET A 618 12.63 -8.83 20.10
CA MET A 618 11.27 -8.41 20.44
C MET A 618 11.26 -7.33 21.52
N ASN A 619 12.14 -7.39 22.52
CA ASN A 619 12.32 -6.29 23.47
C ASN A 619 12.72 -4.99 22.76
N PHE A 620 13.65 -5.06 21.80
CA PHE A 620 14.06 -3.90 21.00
C PHE A 620 12.87 -3.31 20.23
N LEU A 621 12.11 -4.12 19.48
CA LEU A 621 10.90 -3.66 18.77
C LEU A 621 9.86 -3.04 19.72
N HIS A 622 9.72 -3.61 20.92
CA HIS A 622 8.80 -3.13 21.95
C HIS A 622 9.28 -1.87 22.67
N CYS A 623 10.56 -1.53 22.59
CA CYS A 623 11.17 -0.31 23.14
C CYS A 623 11.37 0.82 22.11
N LEU A 624 11.03 0.60 20.83
CA LEU A 624 10.97 1.69 19.84
C LEU A 624 9.81 2.65 20.15
N ASP A 625 9.94 3.90 19.73
CA ASP A 625 8.85 4.89 19.74
C ASP A 625 8.54 5.36 18.30
N PRO A 626 7.34 5.10 17.74
CA PRO A 626 6.26 4.31 18.34
C PRO A 626 6.59 2.81 18.43
N GLN A 627 6.00 2.16 19.43
CA GLN A 627 6.17 0.72 19.69
C GLN A 627 5.80 -0.13 18.47
N ILE A 628 6.72 -1.02 18.05
CA ILE A 628 6.48 -1.94 16.93
C ILE A 628 6.04 -3.30 17.47
N LEU A 629 4.81 -3.70 17.14
CA LEU A 629 4.29 -5.05 17.37
C LEU A 629 4.49 -5.92 16.13
N HIS A 630 4.77 -7.21 16.33
CA HIS A 630 5.02 -8.16 15.23
C HIS A 630 3.72 -8.83 14.75
N CYS A 631 2.86 -9.23 15.69
CA CYS A 631 1.54 -9.87 15.49
C CYS A 631 1.53 -11.20 14.70
N ASP A 632 2.68 -11.74 14.28
CA ASP A 632 2.82 -13.00 13.52
C ASP A 632 4.14 -13.71 13.89
N LEU A 633 4.59 -13.58 15.14
CA LEU A 633 5.84 -14.18 15.62
C LEU A 633 5.70 -15.71 15.74
N LYS A 634 6.50 -16.44 14.96
CA LYS A 634 6.46 -17.92 14.82
C LYS A 634 7.79 -18.43 14.23
N ALA A 635 8.12 -19.72 14.34
CA ALA A 635 9.44 -20.21 13.90
C ALA A 635 9.71 -20.05 12.38
N ALA A 636 8.69 -19.81 11.56
CA ALA A 636 8.86 -19.48 10.13
C ALA A 636 9.34 -18.03 9.88
N ASN A 637 9.04 -17.09 10.78
CA ASN A 637 9.42 -15.67 10.68
C ASN A 637 10.70 -15.34 11.49
N VAL A 638 11.36 -16.37 12.04
CA VAL A 638 12.70 -16.29 12.63
C VAL A 638 13.69 -16.85 11.61
N LEU A 639 14.53 -15.98 11.04
CA LEU A 639 15.61 -16.36 10.13
C LEU A 639 16.92 -16.55 10.89
N LEU A 640 17.87 -17.23 10.26
CA LEU A 640 19.18 -17.58 10.82
C LEU A 640 20.29 -17.20 9.86
N ASP A 641 21.23 -16.37 10.33
CA ASP A 641 22.46 -16.07 9.59
C ASP A 641 23.47 -17.22 9.65
N ASP A 642 24.63 -17.04 9.01
CA ASP A 642 25.66 -18.07 8.78
C ASP A 642 26.19 -18.67 10.10
N ASP A 643 26.31 -17.86 11.16
CA ASP A 643 26.69 -18.28 12.53
C ASP A 643 25.49 -18.79 13.36
N TYR A 644 24.32 -18.98 12.74
CA TYR A 644 23.04 -19.37 13.34
C TYR A 644 22.47 -18.35 14.35
N HIS A 645 22.85 -17.07 14.27
CA HIS A 645 22.22 -16.01 15.07
C HIS A 645 20.85 -15.63 14.49
N VAL A 646 19.94 -15.22 15.37
CA VAL A 646 18.56 -14.90 15.01
C VAL A 646 18.45 -13.57 14.27
N LYS A 647 17.65 -13.53 13.19
CA LYS A 647 17.08 -12.31 12.58
C LYS A 647 15.56 -12.43 12.50
N ILE A 648 14.82 -11.57 13.19
CA ILE A 648 13.35 -11.50 13.07
C ILE A 648 12.96 -10.78 11.76
N THR A 649 11.98 -11.32 11.03
CA THR A 649 11.41 -10.72 9.81
C THR A 649 9.88 -10.61 9.90
N ASP A 650 9.23 -10.13 8.83
CA ASP A 650 7.77 -10.13 8.64
C ASP A 650 6.89 -9.31 9.60
N PHE A 651 7.49 -8.54 10.51
CA PHE A 651 6.82 -7.50 11.31
C PHE A 651 6.48 -6.25 10.48
N GLY A 652 5.61 -5.38 11.00
CA GLY A 652 5.10 -4.17 10.32
C GLY A 652 4.08 -4.45 9.21
N LEU A 653 4.35 -5.44 8.35
CA LEU A 653 3.51 -5.84 7.22
C LEU A 653 2.11 -6.37 7.60
N SER A 654 1.76 -6.47 8.89
CA SER A 654 0.45 -6.95 9.35
C SER A 654 -0.73 -6.09 8.83
N LYS A 655 -0.58 -4.76 8.79
CA LYS A 655 -1.59 -3.84 8.21
C LYS A 655 -1.79 -4.00 6.70
N TRP A 656 -0.79 -4.53 6.00
CA TRP A 656 -0.91 -4.93 4.60
C TRP A 656 -1.57 -6.30 4.47
N LYS A 657 -1.08 -7.30 5.22
CA LYS A 657 -1.66 -8.65 5.28
C LYS A 657 -3.17 -8.62 5.60
N SER A 658 -3.62 -7.69 6.47
CA SER A 658 -5.04 -7.51 6.81
C SER A 658 -5.90 -6.86 5.72
N ARG A 659 -5.31 -6.13 4.76
CA ARG A 659 -6.03 -5.57 3.60
C ARG A 659 -6.02 -6.52 2.41
N SER A 660 -4.92 -7.24 2.21
CA SER A 660 -4.75 -8.25 1.15
C SER A 660 -5.50 -9.58 1.43
N LEU A 661 -6.55 -9.55 2.26
CA LEU A 661 -7.21 -10.73 2.82
C LEU A 661 -8.29 -11.33 1.91
N VAL A 662 -7.88 -11.71 0.69
CA VAL A 662 -8.72 -12.50 -0.21
C VAL A 662 -8.43 -14.00 -0.07
N LEU A 663 -7.21 -14.42 0.34
CA LEU A 663 -6.79 -15.83 0.38
C LEU A 663 -6.14 -16.29 1.71
N THR A 664 -6.28 -17.60 1.97
CA THR A 664 -5.66 -18.43 3.03
C THR A 664 -6.29 -18.41 4.44
N THR A 665 -6.00 -19.47 5.21
CA THR A 665 -6.59 -19.83 6.52
C THR A 665 -6.01 -19.00 7.67
N VAL A 666 -6.14 -17.69 7.57
CA VAL A 666 -5.45 -16.68 8.39
C VAL A 666 -6.50 -15.72 8.93
N SER A 667 -6.39 -15.30 10.19
CA SER A 667 -7.43 -14.46 10.79
C SER A 667 -7.44 -13.03 10.20
N PRO A 668 -8.49 -12.21 10.45
CA PRO A 668 -8.67 -10.86 9.88
C PRO A 668 -7.51 -9.85 10.01
N MET A 669 -6.46 -10.14 10.79
CA MET A 669 -5.24 -9.31 10.88
C MET A 669 -3.98 -9.94 10.28
N GLY A 670 -4.10 -11.00 9.50
CA GLY A 670 -2.95 -11.64 8.84
C GLY A 670 -2.09 -12.54 9.76
N THR A 671 -2.64 -12.95 10.91
CA THR A 671 -1.93 -13.74 11.93
C THR A 671 -2.29 -15.23 11.91
N THR A 672 -1.32 -16.07 12.30
CA THR A 672 -1.42 -17.53 12.27
C THR A 672 -2.18 -18.06 13.49
N ILE A 673 -3.32 -18.73 13.27
CA ILE A 673 -4.28 -19.14 14.34
C ILE A 673 -3.63 -19.95 15.48
N THR A 674 -2.60 -20.77 15.20
CA THR A 674 -1.87 -21.55 16.22
C THR A 674 -1.04 -20.69 17.20
N HIS A 675 -0.71 -19.47 16.82
CA HIS A 675 0.09 -18.51 17.61
C HIS A 675 -0.74 -17.32 18.11
N ALA A 676 -1.97 -17.15 17.61
CA ALA A 676 -2.87 -16.07 18.03
C ALA A 676 -3.36 -16.28 19.48
N PRO A 677 -3.41 -15.22 20.31
CA PRO A 677 -3.80 -15.35 21.71
C PRO A 677 -5.34 -15.43 21.89
N PRO A 678 -5.81 -16.09 22.96
CA PRO A 678 -7.23 -16.40 23.14
C PRO A 678 -8.13 -15.16 23.23
N GLU A 679 -7.66 -14.06 23.84
CA GLU A 679 -8.43 -12.81 23.94
C GLU A 679 -8.64 -12.10 22.60
N PHE A 680 -7.73 -12.30 21.64
CA PHE A 680 -7.86 -11.76 20.28
C PHE A 680 -8.79 -12.63 19.42
N LEU A 681 -8.74 -13.95 19.61
CA LEU A 681 -9.69 -14.87 18.97
C LEU A 681 -11.12 -14.70 19.54
N LYS A 682 -11.26 -14.28 20.81
CA LYS A 682 -12.56 -14.03 21.48
C LYS A 682 -13.21 -12.69 21.10
N ASP A 683 -12.41 -11.65 20.87
CA ASP A 683 -12.89 -10.33 20.47
C ASP A 683 -12.10 -9.85 19.24
N VAL A 684 -12.73 -9.97 18.08
CA VAL A 684 -12.14 -9.60 16.77
C VAL A 684 -11.86 -8.10 16.65
N ASN A 685 -12.43 -7.27 17.53
CA ASN A 685 -12.19 -5.82 17.59
C ASN A 685 -11.06 -5.46 18.57
N ARG A 686 -10.52 -6.43 19.32
CA ARG A 686 -9.40 -6.19 20.24
C ARG A 686 -8.14 -5.91 19.44
N LEU A 687 -7.70 -4.65 19.44
CA LEU A 687 -6.39 -4.28 18.91
C LEU A 687 -5.28 -5.05 19.65
N PRO A 688 -4.26 -5.56 18.94
CA PRO A 688 -3.13 -6.23 19.56
C PRO A 688 -2.33 -5.26 20.41
N ASP A 689 -1.81 -5.76 21.53
CA ASP A 689 -0.91 -5.08 22.46
C ASP A 689 0.38 -5.89 22.64
N ALA A 690 1.36 -5.38 23.39
CA ALA A 690 2.64 -6.06 23.60
C ALA A 690 2.50 -7.51 24.12
N SER A 691 1.45 -7.82 24.88
CA SER A 691 1.23 -9.17 25.43
C SER A 691 0.70 -10.18 24.40
N PHE A 692 0.31 -9.73 23.19
CA PHE A 692 0.05 -10.58 22.03
C PHE A 692 1.33 -11.27 21.54
N ASP A 693 2.39 -10.48 21.35
CA ASP A 693 3.67 -11.00 20.88
C ASP A 693 4.33 -11.90 21.94
N VAL A 694 4.12 -11.60 23.23
CA VAL A 694 4.59 -12.47 24.33
C VAL A 694 3.87 -13.83 24.32
N TYR A 695 2.56 -13.87 24.06
CA TYR A 695 1.86 -15.15 23.88
C TYR A 695 2.41 -15.94 22.69
N SER A 696 2.61 -15.25 21.56
CA SER A 696 3.20 -15.81 20.35
C SER A 696 4.60 -16.38 20.63
N PHE A 697 5.40 -15.69 21.46
CA PHE A 697 6.69 -16.13 21.95
C PHE A 697 6.60 -17.36 22.88
N GLY A 698 5.56 -17.47 23.72
CA GLY A 698 5.29 -18.67 24.51
C GLY A 698 5.07 -19.91 23.64
N ILE A 699 4.29 -19.79 22.55
CA ILE A 699 4.11 -20.87 21.57
C ILE A 699 5.42 -21.19 20.84
N LEU A 700 6.20 -20.17 20.46
CA LEU A 700 7.51 -20.32 19.82
C LEU A 700 8.57 -20.98 20.73
N ILE A 701 8.56 -20.72 22.04
CA ILE A 701 9.40 -21.46 23.00
C ILE A 701 9.03 -22.94 22.98
N TRP A 702 7.74 -23.29 22.92
CA TRP A 702 7.30 -24.68 22.79
C TRP A 702 7.76 -25.32 21.47
N GLU A 703 7.70 -24.61 20.33
CA GLU A 703 8.27 -25.08 19.05
C GLU A 703 9.78 -25.39 19.19
N ILE A 704 10.55 -24.52 19.83
CA ILE A 704 11.99 -24.68 20.05
C ILE A 704 12.29 -25.86 20.99
N MET A 705 11.52 -26.02 22.06
CA MET A 705 11.71 -27.08 23.05
C MET A 705 11.33 -28.47 22.51
N THR A 706 10.21 -28.58 21.80
CA THR A 706 9.70 -29.86 21.27
C THR A 706 10.23 -30.24 19.90
N ARG A 707 10.70 -29.26 19.10
CA ARG A 707 10.98 -29.37 17.65
C ARG A 707 9.73 -29.73 16.80
N LYS A 708 8.52 -29.59 17.33
CA LYS A 708 7.25 -29.93 16.68
C LYS A 708 6.47 -28.67 16.26
N GLN A 709 5.51 -28.86 15.35
CA GLN A 709 4.50 -27.84 15.04
C GLN A 709 3.41 -27.83 16.12
N PRO A 710 2.92 -26.67 16.57
CA PRO A 710 1.88 -26.59 17.58
C PRO A 710 0.55 -27.12 17.01
N PHE A 711 -0.15 -27.94 17.81
CA PHE A 711 -1.43 -28.56 17.45
C PHE A 711 -1.41 -29.47 16.21
N ALA A 712 -0.26 -30.04 15.82
CA ALA A 712 -0.08 -30.84 14.59
C ALA A 712 -1.06 -32.02 14.38
N ASN A 713 -1.71 -32.50 15.45
CA ASN A 713 -2.71 -33.59 15.38
C ASN A 713 -4.14 -33.09 15.06
N VAL A 714 -4.35 -31.78 14.87
CA VAL A 714 -5.67 -31.16 14.61
C VAL A 714 -5.74 -30.70 13.16
N SER A 715 -6.65 -31.29 12.38
CA SER A 715 -6.71 -31.12 10.92
C SER A 715 -7.43 -29.86 10.42
N HIS A 716 -8.21 -29.17 11.27
CA HIS A 716 -8.99 -27.99 10.90
C HIS A 716 -8.71 -26.84 11.87
N ALA A 717 -8.48 -25.63 11.34
CA ALA A 717 -8.08 -24.46 12.13
C ALA A 717 -9.16 -24.00 13.13
N GLU A 718 -10.44 -24.18 12.80
CA GLU A 718 -11.59 -23.85 13.64
C GLU A 718 -11.57 -24.61 14.98
N TYR A 719 -11.14 -25.88 14.99
CA TYR A 719 -10.97 -26.64 16.23
C TYR A 719 -9.80 -26.15 17.07
N ILE A 720 -8.72 -25.68 16.43
CA ILE A 720 -7.58 -25.07 17.14
C ILE A 720 -8.03 -23.75 17.78
N GLU A 721 -8.75 -22.91 17.04
CA GLU A 721 -9.32 -21.66 17.54
C GLU A 721 -10.24 -21.92 18.75
N MET A 722 -11.18 -22.88 18.64
CA MET A 722 -12.11 -23.23 19.71
C MET A 722 -11.37 -23.81 20.94
N ALA A 723 -10.36 -24.66 20.73
CA ALA A 723 -9.53 -25.21 21.81
C ALA A 723 -8.75 -24.10 22.54
N VAL A 724 -8.11 -23.18 21.81
CA VAL A 724 -7.41 -22.03 22.39
C VAL A 724 -8.38 -21.11 23.13
N LYS A 725 -9.58 -20.86 22.58
CA LYS A 725 -10.67 -20.13 23.27
C LYS A 725 -11.08 -20.77 24.59
N MET A 726 -11.06 -22.10 24.68
CA MET A 726 -11.32 -22.85 25.93
C MET A 726 -10.11 -22.93 26.88
N GLY A 727 -9.00 -22.24 26.59
CA GLY A 727 -7.80 -22.22 27.43
C GLY A 727 -6.83 -23.39 27.17
N GLN A 728 -7.05 -24.21 26.15
CA GLN A 728 -6.08 -25.23 25.76
C GLN A 728 -4.83 -24.61 25.12
N ARG A 729 -3.72 -25.35 25.16
CA ARG A 729 -2.38 -24.97 24.69
C ARG A 729 -1.69 -26.18 24.06
N PRO A 730 -0.57 -26.01 23.34
CA PRO A 730 0.25 -27.13 22.87
C PRO A 730 0.65 -28.09 24.01
N ASP A 731 0.74 -29.39 23.70
CA ASP A 731 0.80 -30.44 24.72
C ASP A 731 2.09 -30.39 25.55
N LEU A 732 1.94 -30.20 26.86
CA LEU A 732 3.06 -30.16 27.81
C LEU A 732 3.78 -31.53 27.93
N ARG A 733 3.12 -32.64 27.58
CA ARG A 733 3.72 -33.99 27.59
C ARG A 733 4.76 -34.19 26.50
N GLU A 734 4.79 -33.32 25.49
CA GLU A 734 5.80 -33.35 24.42
C GLU A 734 7.05 -32.53 24.77
N VAL A 735 7.03 -31.75 25.86
CA VAL A 735 8.17 -30.96 26.33
C VAL A 735 9.19 -31.89 27.02
N PRO A 736 10.48 -31.88 26.60
CA PRO A 736 11.49 -32.74 27.21
C PRO A 736 11.71 -32.43 28.69
N THR A 737 12.00 -33.46 29.48
CA THR A 737 12.33 -33.35 30.92
C THR A 737 13.83 -33.27 31.21
N GLN A 738 14.68 -33.31 30.17
CA GLN A 738 16.14 -33.29 30.27
C GLN A 738 16.77 -32.35 29.21
N PRO A 739 17.84 -31.60 29.52
CA PRO A 739 18.46 -31.44 30.86
C PRO A 739 17.53 -30.76 31.88
N SER A 740 17.91 -30.76 33.15
CA SER A 740 17.11 -30.18 34.26
C SER A 740 16.56 -28.78 33.98
N ASP A 741 17.34 -27.96 33.29
CA ASP A 741 17.05 -26.56 32.99
C ASP A 741 15.86 -26.37 32.01
N VAL A 742 15.48 -27.43 31.28
CA VAL A 742 14.32 -27.41 30.39
C VAL A 742 13.03 -27.22 31.20
N THR A 743 12.98 -27.69 32.45
CA THR A 743 11.89 -27.40 33.41
C THR A 743 11.75 -25.90 33.68
N ALA A 744 12.88 -25.18 33.79
CA ALA A 744 12.86 -23.74 34.02
C ALA A 744 12.37 -23.00 32.76
N MET A 745 12.83 -23.39 31.56
CA MET A 745 12.35 -22.76 30.32
C MET A 745 10.88 -23.09 30.03
N SER A 746 10.42 -24.28 30.42
CA SER A 746 8.99 -24.64 30.41
C SER A 746 8.14 -23.75 31.32
N LYS A 747 8.70 -23.24 32.42
CA LYS A 747 7.99 -22.29 33.29
C LYS A 747 7.82 -20.93 32.60
N LEU A 748 8.88 -20.35 32.04
CA LEU A 748 8.78 -19.11 31.26
C LEU A 748 7.80 -19.25 30.08
N MET A 749 7.89 -20.34 29.31
CA MET A 749 6.95 -20.69 28.24
C MET A 749 5.48 -20.62 28.67
N GLN A 750 5.16 -21.17 29.86
CA GLN A 750 3.82 -21.18 30.41
C GLN A 750 3.36 -19.82 30.93
N ASP A 751 4.27 -19.03 31.50
CA ASP A 751 3.99 -17.66 31.93
C ASP A 751 3.77 -16.71 30.74
N CYS A 752 4.49 -16.93 29.63
CA CYS A 752 4.28 -16.21 28.38
C CYS A 752 2.90 -16.48 27.74
N TRP A 753 2.34 -17.69 27.83
CA TRP A 753 1.07 -18.05 27.17
C TRP A 753 -0.18 -18.03 28.09
N VAL A 754 -0.08 -17.46 29.29
CA VAL A 754 -1.17 -17.47 30.27
C VAL A 754 -2.42 -16.74 29.74
N GLU A 755 -3.60 -17.23 30.14
CA GLU A 755 -4.91 -16.79 29.64
C GLU A 755 -5.20 -15.29 29.88
N ARG A 756 -4.67 -14.73 30.98
CA ARG A 756 -4.84 -13.30 31.31
C ARG A 756 -3.67 -12.49 30.72
N PRO A 757 -3.89 -11.56 29.77
CA PRO A 757 -2.79 -10.94 29.02
C PRO A 757 -1.84 -10.13 29.91
N HIS A 758 -2.39 -9.42 30.89
CA HIS A 758 -1.67 -8.64 31.91
C HIS A 758 -0.93 -9.48 32.99
N HIS A 759 -0.99 -10.81 32.92
CA HIS A 759 -0.14 -11.70 33.73
C HIS A 759 1.06 -12.25 32.94
N ARG A 760 1.17 -11.95 31.63
CA ARG A 760 2.31 -12.33 30.79
C ARG A 760 3.49 -11.39 31.06
N PRO A 761 4.74 -11.89 31.18
CA PRO A 761 5.92 -11.05 31.39
C PRO A 761 6.21 -10.16 30.17
N SER A 762 6.82 -8.99 30.37
CA SER A 762 7.36 -8.20 29.26
C SER A 762 8.54 -8.91 28.58
N PHE A 763 8.87 -8.55 27.34
CA PHE A 763 10.09 -9.06 26.69
C PHE A 763 11.37 -8.65 27.42
N LYS A 764 11.36 -7.54 28.16
CA LYS A 764 12.46 -7.15 29.04
C LYS A 764 12.68 -8.23 30.10
N GLU A 765 11.64 -8.57 30.86
CA GLU A 765 11.68 -9.61 31.89
C GLU A 765 12.02 -10.99 31.30
N CYS A 766 11.47 -11.33 30.14
CA CYS A 766 11.86 -12.54 29.40
C CYS A 766 13.36 -12.56 29.12
N SER A 767 13.93 -11.46 28.61
CA SER A 767 15.35 -11.39 28.23
C SER A 767 16.29 -11.38 29.45
N ASP A 768 15.96 -10.64 30.51
CA ASP A 768 16.72 -10.62 31.77
C ASP A 768 16.69 -11.99 32.49
N TRP A 769 15.62 -12.76 32.31
CA TRP A 769 15.51 -14.16 32.74
C TRP A 769 16.35 -15.09 31.85
N LEU A 770 16.15 -15.03 30.53
CA LEU A 770 16.79 -15.90 29.53
C LEU A 770 18.32 -15.73 29.50
N ARG A 771 18.84 -14.53 29.79
CA ARG A 771 20.28 -14.26 29.93
C ARG A 771 20.96 -15.23 30.90
N ARG A 772 20.30 -15.60 32.00
CA ARG A 772 20.84 -16.51 33.02
C ARG A 772 21.00 -17.95 32.50
N GLY A 773 20.08 -18.38 31.64
CA GLY A 773 20.19 -19.65 30.92
C GLY A 773 21.27 -19.58 29.85
N TYR A 774 21.22 -18.55 29.00
CA TYR A 774 22.19 -18.37 27.91
C TYR A 774 23.64 -18.37 28.41
N GLU A 775 24.00 -17.55 29.41
CA GLU A 775 25.38 -17.47 29.92
C GLU A 775 25.91 -18.82 30.45
N ARG A 776 25.05 -19.72 30.94
CA ARG A 776 25.44 -21.09 31.34
C ARG A 776 25.82 -21.97 30.15
N TYR A 777 25.12 -21.83 29.03
CA TYR A 777 25.33 -22.65 27.83
C TYR A 777 26.27 -22.01 26.79
N LYS A 778 26.56 -20.71 26.93
CA LYS A 778 27.36 -19.87 26.03
C LYS A 778 28.71 -20.46 25.63
N ALA A 779 29.41 -21.12 26.55
CA ALA A 779 30.68 -21.80 26.27
C ALA A 779 30.55 -22.90 25.19
N TYR A 780 29.44 -23.63 25.20
CA TYR A 780 29.17 -24.78 24.31
C TYR A 780 28.49 -24.39 22.99
N VAL A 781 28.26 -23.09 22.74
CA VAL A 781 27.57 -22.63 21.52
C VAL A 781 28.37 -22.96 20.25
N ARG A 782 29.70 -22.86 20.29
CA ARG A 782 30.57 -23.20 19.16
C ARG A 782 30.49 -24.68 18.80
N ASP A 783 30.61 -25.55 19.80
CA ASP A 783 30.49 -27.00 19.63
C ASP A 783 29.08 -27.40 19.14
N ALA A 784 28.05 -26.68 19.61
CA ALA A 784 26.68 -26.87 19.17
C ALA A 784 26.45 -26.46 17.71
N ILE A 785 27.09 -25.38 17.22
CA ILE A 785 27.05 -24.97 15.81
C ILE A 785 27.73 -26.03 14.94
N ALA A 786 28.98 -26.41 15.27
CA ALA A 786 29.72 -27.44 14.54
C ALA A 786 28.97 -28.78 14.49
N SER A 787 28.31 -29.17 15.60
CA SER A 787 27.45 -30.36 15.63
C SER A 787 26.18 -30.22 14.77
N VAL A 788 25.63 -29.02 14.56
CA VAL A 788 24.47 -28.80 13.67
C VAL A 788 24.90 -28.82 12.20
N GLU A 789 26.05 -28.24 11.89
CA GLU A 789 26.63 -28.24 10.54
C GLU A 789 26.99 -29.67 10.09
N GLN A 790 27.64 -30.46 10.96
CA GLN A 790 27.90 -31.87 10.69
C GLN A 790 26.61 -32.64 10.37
N ARG A 791 25.57 -32.49 11.21
CA ARG A 791 24.26 -33.15 11.00
C ARG A 791 23.57 -32.71 9.71
N ARG A 792 23.75 -31.44 9.28
CA ARG A 792 23.21 -30.94 7.99
C ARG A 792 23.97 -31.51 6.79
N ALA A 793 25.28 -31.73 6.89
CA ALA A 793 26.05 -32.44 5.89
C ALA A 793 25.61 -33.91 5.77
N GLU A 794 25.37 -34.58 6.90
CA GLU A 794 24.91 -35.98 6.97
C GLU A 794 23.49 -36.19 6.39
N VAL A 795 22.60 -35.20 6.52
CA VAL A 795 21.22 -35.23 5.96
C VAL A 795 21.19 -34.94 4.45
N SER A 796 22.30 -34.52 3.85
CA SER A 796 22.40 -34.22 2.41
C SER A 796 22.86 -35.44 1.61
N PRO A 797 22.01 -36.09 0.78
CA PRO A 797 22.34 -37.37 0.16
C PRO A 797 23.43 -37.25 -0.90
N SER A 798 24.61 -37.80 -0.61
CA SER A 798 25.62 -38.05 -1.64
C SER A 798 25.21 -39.24 -2.51
N THR A 799 25.29 -39.09 -3.83
CA THR A 799 25.08 -40.21 -4.77
C THR A 799 26.11 -40.14 -5.90
N SER A 800 27.27 -40.75 -5.67
CA SER A 800 28.38 -40.77 -6.64
C SER A 800 28.92 -42.19 -6.82
N SER A 801 28.44 -42.85 -7.87
CA SER A 801 28.91 -44.15 -8.41
C SER A 801 28.88 -45.39 -7.49
N LYS A 802 28.10 -46.39 -7.88
CA LYS A 802 28.63 -47.65 -8.47
C LYS A 802 27.49 -48.59 -8.90
N LEU A 803 27.85 -49.56 -9.75
CA LEU A 803 27.00 -50.60 -10.35
C LEU A 803 25.97 -50.08 -11.37
N VAL A 804 25.59 -50.84 -12.40
CA VAL A 804 26.37 -51.57 -13.44
C VAL A 804 25.40 -51.84 -14.61
N GLU A 805 25.93 -52.19 -15.77
CA GLU A 805 25.21 -52.46 -17.03
C GLU A 805 23.94 -53.33 -16.90
N GLN A 806 22.89 -53.00 -17.65
CA GLN A 806 22.58 -53.70 -18.91
C GLN A 806 21.48 -53.01 -19.74
N ASP A 807 21.68 -53.01 -21.07
CA ASP A 807 20.72 -53.23 -22.16
C ASP A 807 19.36 -52.47 -22.26
N ASN A 808 18.89 -52.04 -23.44
CA ASN A 808 19.53 -52.00 -24.76
C ASN A 808 18.97 -50.86 -25.65
N THR A 809 19.60 -50.67 -26.81
CA THR A 809 19.33 -49.64 -27.82
C THR A 809 17.99 -49.79 -28.56
N PHE A 810 17.45 -48.69 -29.12
CA PHE A 810 17.46 -48.44 -30.57
C PHE A 810 17.12 -46.96 -30.92
N THR A 811 17.17 -46.59 -32.20
CA THR A 811 17.15 -45.19 -32.69
C THR A 811 16.34 -45.01 -33.99
N LEU A 812 16.25 -43.75 -34.48
CA LEU A 812 15.79 -43.26 -35.82
C LEU A 812 14.33 -42.69 -35.85
N LYS A 813 13.93 -41.78 -36.75
CA LYS A 813 14.52 -40.55 -37.39
C LYS A 813 13.52 -40.04 -38.46
N GLY A 814 13.08 -38.77 -38.43
CA GLY A 814 12.40 -38.09 -39.55
C GLY A 814 11.54 -36.92 -39.06
N GLN A 815 11.58 -35.66 -39.53
CA GLN A 815 11.58 -35.06 -40.88
C GLN A 815 10.19 -35.10 -41.58
N ARG A 816 9.61 -34.00 -42.10
CA ARG A 816 10.03 -32.57 -42.11
C ARG A 816 8.95 -31.63 -42.75
N LYS A 817 9.06 -30.31 -42.47
CA LYS A 817 8.90 -29.14 -43.40
C LYS A 817 7.50 -28.63 -43.85
N ASN A 818 7.34 -27.31 -43.63
CA ASN A 818 7.01 -26.23 -44.63
C ASN A 818 5.57 -26.08 -45.18
N HIS A 819 5.10 -24.89 -45.60
CA HIS A 819 5.57 -23.48 -45.48
C HIS A 819 4.46 -22.49 -45.92
N HIS A 820 4.40 -21.30 -45.26
CA HIS A 820 4.03 -19.97 -45.84
C HIS A 820 2.59 -19.78 -46.37
N ASN A 821 1.99 -18.58 -46.52
CA ASN A 821 2.03 -17.24 -45.90
C ASN A 821 0.59 -16.65 -46.17
N ILE A 822 0.20 -15.39 -46.51
CA ILE A 822 0.80 -14.06 -46.66
C ILE A 822 -0.33 -12.98 -46.59
N ASN A 823 -0.10 -11.81 -45.93
CA ASN A 823 -0.65 -10.46 -46.17
C ASN A 823 -2.20 -10.18 -46.29
N THR A 824 -2.79 -8.98 -46.05
CA THR A 824 -2.45 -7.67 -45.39
C THR A 824 -3.67 -6.71 -45.36
N LEU A 825 -3.75 -5.78 -44.37
CA LEU A 825 -4.52 -4.49 -44.35
C LEU A 825 -6.07 -4.62 -44.38
N LEU A 826 -6.93 -3.70 -43.89
CA LEU A 826 -6.88 -2.54 -42.96
C LEU A 826 -8.35 -2.21 -42.55
N GLY A 827 -8.63 -1.64 -41.36
CA GLY A 827 -10.00 -1.13 -41.07
C GLY A 827 -10.42 -0.98 -39.61
N GLN A 828 -9.89 0.03 -38.92
CA GLN A 828 -10.25 0.59 -37.60
C GLN A 828 -11.68 0.35 -37.03
N SER A 829 -11.74 -0.19 -35.80
CA SER A 829 -12.43 0.43 -34.66
C SER A 829 -11.68 0.08 -33.35
N LEU A 830 -12.04 0.68 -32.21
CA LEU A 830 -11.31 0.58 -30.93
C LEU A 830 -12.25 0.11 -29.80
N GLY A 831 -11.72 -0.71 -28.89
CA GLY A 831 -12.38 -1.17 -27.66
C GLY A 831 -11.35 -1.89 -26.78
N PHE A 832 -11.21 -1.49 -25.51
CA PHE A 832 -10.02 -1.81 -24.70
C PHE A 832 -10.04 -3.22 -24.07
N PHE A 833 -9.20 -4.14 -24.59
CA PHE A 833 -8.49 -5.11 -23.74
C PHE A 833 -7.24 -5.66 -24.47
N GLY A 834 -6.04 -5.34 -23.96
CA GLY A 834 -4.79 -5.98 -24.38
C GLY A 834 -3.64 -5.03 -24.73
N HIS A 835 -2.45 -5.34 -24.19
CA HIS A 835 -1.15 -4.69 -24.43
C HIS A 835 -0.98 -3.21 -24.06
N LEU A 836 -0.27 -2.98 -22.95
CA LEU A 836 0.73 -1.90 -22.91
C LEU A 836 2.07 -2.36 -22.29
N TYR A 837 2.84 -3.15 -23.05
CA TYR A 837 4.28 -3.32 -22.80
C TYR A 837 5.06 -2.70 -23.96
N CYS A 838 5.74 -1.58 -23.66
CA CYS A 838 6.79 -0.89 -24.46
C CYS A 838 6.46 -0.34 -25.87
N VAL A 839 6.50 1.00 -26.00
CA VAL A 839 7.04 1.81 -27.12
C VAL A 839 7.33 3.23 -26.52
N THR A 840 8.44 3.95 -26.73
CA THR A 840 9.66 3.76 -27.56
C THR A 840 10.91 4.17 -26.78
N ALA A 841 12.07 3.64 -27.17
CA ALA A 841 13.33 4.38 -27.11
C ALA A 841 13.92 4.48 -28.53
N THR A 842 14.18 5.69 -29.00
CA THR A 842 14.95 5.92 -30.24
C THR A 842 16.44 5.67 -29.98
N THR A 843 17.14 5.17 -30.98
CA THR A 843 18.53 4.73 -30.89
C THR A 843 19.50 5.78 -31.41
N ASP A 844 20.77 5.67 -31.01
CA ASP A 844 21.79 5.60 -32.07
C ASP A 844 22.95 4.61 -31.80
N MET A 845 24.00 4.69 -32.63
CA MET A 845 24.77 3.59 -33.22
C MET A 845 25.53 2.61 -32.31
N ALA A 846 25.73 1.43 -32.87
CA ALA A 846 26.62 0.39 -32.36
C ALA A 846 28.11 0.73 -32.51
N SER A 847 28.93 0.26 -31.57
CA SER A 847 30.33 -0.09 -31.86
C SER A 847 30.78 -1.35 -31.09
N LYS A 848 31.85 -1.98 -31.56
CA LYS A 848 32.31 -3.31 -31.09
C LYS A 848 33.29 -3.15 -29.91
N ARG A 849 33.10 -3.89 -28.81
CA ARG A 849 34.20 -4.31 -27.91
C ARG A 849 33.88 -5.61 -27.16
N SER A 850 34.93 -6.35 -26.78
CA SER A 850 34.84 -7.74 -26.33
C SER A 850 35.10 -7.89 -24.83
N TYR A 851 34.11 -8.40 -24.09
CA TYR A 851 34.28 -8.80 -22.69
C TYR A 851 34.95 -10.18 -22.57
N THR A 852 36.04 -10.26 -21.81
CA THR A 852 36.68 -11.50 -21.36
C THR A 852 36.14 -11.90 -19.98
N PHE A 853 35.92 -13.21 -19.77
CA PHE A 853 35.38 -13.75 -18.52
C PHE A 853 36.50 -14.44 -17.73
N LYS A 854 36.70 -14.06 -16.46
CA LYS A 854 37.54 -14.78 -15.48
C LYS A 854 36.99 -14.61 -14.06
N ARG A 855 36.27 -15.62 -13.56
CA ARG A 855 36.16 -15.99 -12.13
C ARG A 855 35.79 -17.48 -12.02
N LYS A 856 35.97 -18.07 -10.84
CA LYS A 856 35.74 -19.51 -10.57
C LYS A 856 34.30 -19.78 -10.05
N PRO A 857 33.80 -21.03 -10.11
CA PRO A 857 32.38 -21.32 -9.88
C PRO A 857 32.10 -21.85 -8.45
N THR A 858 31.43 -21.05 -7.62
CA THR A 858 30.82 -21.46 -6.34
C THR A 858 29.52 -20.71 -6.01
N GLU A 859 28.95 -19.97 -6.98
CA GLU A 859 27.79 -19.08 -6.79
C GLU A 859 26.46 -19.79 -7.15
N GLY A 860 25.34 -19.25 -6.63
CA GLY A 860 23.98 -19.80 -6.80
C GLY A 860 23.42 -19.70 -8.23
N PRO A 861 22.15 -20.11 -8.44
CA PRO A 861 21.47 -20.12 -9.74
C PRO A 861 21.72 -18.91 -10.67
N VAL A 862 22.69 -19.11 -11.57
CA VAL A 862 23.20 -18.05 -12.47
C VAL A 862 22.11 -17.63 -13.46
N THR A 863 21.38 -16.57 -13.13
CA THR A 863 20.43 -15.92 -14.04
C THR A 863 21.14 -14.97 -14.97
N LEU A 864 20.99 -15.20 -16.29
CA LEU A 864 21.48 -14.32 -17.33
C LEU A 864 20.31 -13.63 -18.04
N ASP A 865 20.11 -12.36 -17.69
CA ASP A 865 19.16 -11.48 -18.39
C ASP A 865 19.84 -10.72 -19.55
N LEU A 866 19.18 -10.79 -20.72
CA LEU A 866 19.52 -10.14 -21.98
C LEU A 866 18.28 -9.50 -22.66
N GLN A 867 17.21 -9.20 -21.92
CA GLN A 867 15.97 -8.60 -22.45
C GLN A 867 16.23 -7.28 -23.21
N GLY A 868 15.47 -7.02 -24.28
CA GLY A 868 15.47 -5.73 -24.99
C GLY A 868 16.68 -5.46 -25.91
N ARG A 869 17.71 -6.32 -25.90
CA ARG A 869 19.03 -6.04 -26.52
C ARG A 869 19.11 -6.21 -28.04
N LYS A 870 17.96 -6.36 -28.71
CA LYS A 870 17.83 -6.52 -30.18
C LYS A 870 18.67 -7.68 -30.75
N LEU A 871 18.99 -8.68 -29.92
CA LEU A 871 19.80 -9.85 -30.27
C LEU A 871 19.08 -10.74 -31.30
N SER A 872 19.82 -11.20 -32.30
CA SER A 872 19.31 -12.12 -33.34
C SER A 872 19.60 -13.60 -33.05
N SER A 873 20.49 -13.88 -32.10
CA SER A 873 20.85 -15.23 -31.63
C SER A 873 21.56 -15.16 -30.27
N ILE A 874 21.55 -16.27 -29.52
CA ILE A 874 22.26 -16.39 -28.23
C ILE A 874 23.78 -16.31 -28.47
N PRO A 875 24.52 -15.40 -27.81
CA PRO A 875 25.97 -15.25 -28.05
C PRO A 875 26.78 -16.53 -27.73
N ASP A 876 27.78 -16.83 -28.55
CA ASP A 876 28.56 -18.08 -28.42
C ASP A 876 29.45 -18.17 -27.16
N LYS A 877 29.60 -17.07 -26.42
CA LYS A 877 30.18 -17.05 -25.06
C LYS A 877 29.18 -17.50 -23.98
N VAL A 878 27.88 -17.27 -24.19
CA VAL A 878 26.78 -17.69 -23.30
C VAL A 878 26.53 -19.19 -23.46
N LEU A 879 26.52 -19.68 -24.71
CA LEU A 879 26.38 -21.11 -25.07
C LEU A 879 27.57 -22.02 -24.66
N LYS A 880 28.45 -21.52 -23.79
CA LYS A 880 29.56 -22.26 -23.14
C LYS A 880 29.41 -22.34 -21.61
N GLN A 881 28.48 -21.60 -21.01
CA GLN A 881 28.33 -21.48 -19.55
C GLN A 881 27.33 -22.52 -19.02
N LYS A 882 27.80 -23.74 -18.72
CA LYS A 882 26.97 -24.87 -18.28
C LYS A 882 26.04 -24.56 -17.09
N HIS A 883 26.48 -23.69 -16.18
CA HIS A 883 25.82 -23.40 -14.91
C HIS A 883 24.69 -22.36 -14.97
N ILE A 884 24.31 -21.84 -16.15
CA ILE A 884 23.18 -20.91 -16.26
C ILE A 884 21.88 -21.61 -15.86
N GLN A 885 21.15 -21.01 -14.92
CA GLN A 885 19.95 -21.57 -14.30
C GLN A 885 18.66 -20.80 -14.64
N CYS A 886 18.78 -19.54 -15.03
CA CYS A 886 17.72 -18.81 -15.70
C CYS A 886 18.30 -18.03 -16.88
N LEU A 887 17.60 -18.00 -18.01
CA LEU A 887 18.03 -17.30 -19.22
C LEU A 887 16.85 -16.50 -19.76
N ILE A 888 16.97 -15.17 -19.76
CA ILE A 888 15.93 -14.24 -20.24
C ILE A 888 16.41 -13.59 -21.53
N LEU A 889 15.67 -13.81 -22.62
CA LEU A 889 15.89 -13.31 -23.98
C LEU A 889 14.68 -12.53 -24.51
N ARG A 890 13.76 -12.14 -23.64
CA ARG A 890 12.51 -11.43 -23.98
C ARG A 890 12.75 -10.13 -24.78
N ASP A 891 11.79 -9.69 -25.57
CA ASP A 891 11.80 -8.41 -26.31
C ASP A 891 13.06 -8.21 -27.20
N ASN A 892 13.51 -9.27 -27.88
CA ASN A 892 14.70 -9.24 -28.75
C ASN A 892 14.31 -9.36 -30.25
N LYS A 893 15.27 -9.72 -31.11
CA LYS A 893 15.04 -9.98 -32.55
C LYS A 893 15.45 -11.40 -32.93
N MET A 894 15.23 -12.36 -32.01
CA MET A 894 15.73 -13.73 -32.11
C MET A 894 15.09 -14.46 -33.29
N LYS A 895 15.90 -14.84 -34.29
CA LYS A 895 15.43 -15.60 -35.47
C LYS A 895 15.63 -17.11 -35.36
N LYS A 896 16.28 -17.56 -34.29
CA LYS A 896 16.55 -18.97 -33.94
C LYS A 896 17.20 -19.06 -32.56
N ILE A 897 16.81 -20.05 -31.77
CA ILE A 897 17.61 -20.52 -30.63
C ILE A 897 18.69 -21.48 -31.14
N SER A 898 19.88 -21.42 -30.57
CA SER A 898 20.97 -22.31 -30.98
C SER A 898 20.75 -23.73 -30.48
N LYS A 899 21.05 -24.74 -31.32
CA LYS A 899 21.07 -26.15 -30.90
C LYS A 899 22.05 -26.43 -29.76
N LYS A 900 22.97 -25.50 -29.44
CA LYS A 900 23.83 -25.57 -28.26
C LYS A 900 23.07 -25.33 -26.93
N ILE A 901 21.77 -25.02 -26.96
CA ILE A 901 20.92 -24.85 -25.76
C ILE A 901 20.99 -26.06 -24.82
N SER A 902 21.04 -27.28 -25.36
CA SER A 902 21.19 -28.53 -24.58
C SER A 902 22.52 -28.69 -23.82
N LYS A 903 23.40 -27.68 -23.84
CA LYS A 903 24.61 -27.62 -23.01
C LYS A 903 24.39 -26.95 -21.64
N PHE A 904 23.19 -26.44 -21.37
CA PHE A 904 22.84 -25.95 -20.05
C PHE A 904 22.34 -27.11 -19.18
N GLU A 905 23.17 -27.50 -18.21
CA GLU A 905 22.94 -28.67 -17.35
C GLU A 905 22.08 -28.34 -16.11
N TYR A 906 21.80 -27.05 -15.90
CA TYR A 906 21.14 -26.52 -14.70
C TYR A 906 20.01 -25.52 -14.99
N LEU A 907 19.56 -25.39 -16.25
CA LEU A 907 18.56 -24.39 -16.67
C LEU A 907 17.17 -24.74 -16.14
N HIS A 908 16.68 -23.98 -15.17
CA HIS A 908 15.36 -24.11 -14.55
C HIS A 908 14.29 -23.20 -15.19
N THR A 909 14.67 -21.99 -15.60
CA THR A 909 13.76 -21.04 -16.29
C THR A 909 14.37 -20.62 -17.62
N PHE A 910 13.58 -20.69 -18.70
CA PHE A 910 13.97 -20.15 -20.00
C PHE A 910 12.85 -19.28 -20.56
N ASP A 911 13.16 -17.99 -20.74
CA ASP A 911 12.26 -17.01 -21.34
C ASP A 911 12.88 -16.46 -22.63
N VAL A 912 12.09 -16.50 -23.70
CA VAL A 912 12.40 -15.94 -25.02
C VAL A 912 11.17 -15.27 -25.63
N SER A 913 10.20 -14.88 -24.79
CA SER A 913 8.95 -14.22 -25.17
C SER A 913 9.15 -12.95 -26.01
N ASN A 914 8.11 -12.51 -26.71
CA ASN A 914 8.10 -11.32 -27.58
C ASN A 914 9.25 -11.32 -28.60
N ASN A 915 9.48 -12.48 -29.23
CA ASN A 915 10.43 -12.66 -30.33
C ASN A 915 9.69 -13.24 -31.56
N PRO A 916 8.82 -12.46 -32.25
CA PRO A 916 7.91 -12.97 -33.30
C PRO A 916 8.63 -13.48 -34.56
N ASP A 917 9.93 -13.19 -34.68
CA ASP A 917 10.81 -13.66 -35.74
C ASP A 917 11.33 -15.10 -35.49
N LEU A 918 11.08 -15.70 -34.31
CA LEU A 918 11.65 -16.98 -33.88
C LEU A 918 11.06 -18.18 -34.62
N LYS A 919 9.71 -18.24 -34.72
CA LYS A 919 8.90 -19.20 -35.48
C LYS A 919 9.03 -20.70 -35.14
N SER A 920 10.12 -21.13 -34.52
CA SER A 920 10.34 -22.52 -34.10
C SER A 920 11.36 -22.60 -32.96
N ILE A 921 11.16 -23.55 -32.05
CA ILE A 921 12.13 -23.89 -31.01
C ILE A 921 12.93 -25.15 -31.41
N PRO A 922 14.24 -25.21 -31.15
CA PRO A 922 15.06 -26.37 -31.49
C PRO A 922 14.77 -27.50 -30.53
N LYS A 923 14.58 -28.71 -31.04
CA LYS A 923 14.33 -29.91 -30.23
C LYS A 923 15.33 -30.21 -29.11
N GLN A 924 16.54 -29.63 -29.19
CA GLN A 924 17.52 -29.62 -28.09
C GLN A 924 17.03 -28.94 -26.80
N ILE A 925 15.90 -28.23 -26.84
CA ILE A 925 15.21 -27.74 -25.63
C ILE A 925 14.66 -28.90 -24.79
N GLY A 926 14.24 -29.99 -25.42
CA GLY A 926 13.67 -31.18 -24.78
C GLY A 926 14.64 -32.06 -23.99
N SER A 927 15.93 -31.74 -24.02
CA SER A 927 16.98 -32.45 -23.28
C SER A 927 17.60 -31.58 -22.17
N LEU A 928 16.84 -30.62 -21.63
CA LEU A 928 17.24 -29.76 -20.52
C LEU A 928 16.79 -30.41 -19.20
N PRO A 929 17.70 -31.02 -18.41
CA PRO A 929 17.34 -31.98 -17.36
C PRO A 929 16.71 -31.37 -16.10
N LYS A 930 16.49 -30.05 -16.07
CA LYS A 930 15.96 -29.31 -14.92
C LYS A 930 14.94 -28.23 -15.30
N LEU A 931 14.51 -28.13 -16.56
CA LEU A 931 13.66 -27.02 -16.99
C LEU A 931 12.28 -27.15 -16.33
N TYR A 932 11.88 -26.12 -15.59
CA TYR A 932 10.62 -26.03 -14.84
C TYR A 932 9.70 -24.95 -15.40
N ASN A 933 10.24 -23.80 -15.82
CA ASN A 933 9.49 -22.71 -16.47
C ASN A 933 9.97 -22.50 -17.90
N LEU A 934 9.04 -22.47 -18.86
CA LEU A 934 9.32 -22.17 -20.27
C LEU A 934 8.34 -21.12 -20.81
N HIS A 935 8.86 -19.93 -21.13
CA HIS A 935 8.09 -18.81 -21.68
C HIS A 935 8.41 -18.60 -23.17
N LEU A 936 7.39 -18.80 -24.00
CA LEU A 936 7.42 -18.74 -25.46
C LEU A 936 6.31 -17.82 -26.02
N GLU A 937 5.86 -16.88 -25.19
CA GLU A 937 4.80 -15.93 -25.50
C GLU A 937 5.17 -15.08 -26.73
N ASN A 938 4.26 -14.88 -27.69
CA ASN A 938 4.49 -14.02 -28.87
C ASN A 938 5.78 -14.37 -29.68
N CYS A 939 6.15 -15.65 -29.75
CA CYS A 939 7.30 -16.14 -30.51
C CYS A 939 6.99 -16.48 -31.99
N GLY A 940 5.72 -16.39 -32.39
CA GLY A 940 5.26 -16.71 -33.74
C GLY A 940 5.35 -18.18 -34.11
N LEU A 941 5.36 -19.09 -33.12
CA LEU A 941 5.53 -20.53 -33.30
C LEU A 941 4.34 -21.15 -34.05
N ASP A 942 4.62 -21.90 -35.12
CA ASP A 942 3.61 -22.71 -35.83
C ASP A 942 3.51 -24.14 -35.28
N SER A 943 4.52 -24.60 -34.56
CA SER A 943 4.66 -25.98 -34.09
C SER A 943 5.60 -26.09 -32.89
N LEU A 944 5.46 -27.16 -32.12
CA LEU A 944 6.39 -27.57 -31.06
C LEU A 944 7.06 -28.90 -31.45
N PRO A 945 8.36 -29.10 -31.15
CA PRO A 945 9.02 -30.39 -31.36
C PRO A 945 8.57 -31.38 -30.29
N ASP A 946 8.28 -32.63 -30.67
CA ASP A 946 7.82 -33.68 -29.75
C ASP A 946 8.78 -33.91 -28.57
N GLU A 947 10.08 -33.67 -28.78
CA GLU A 947 11.06 -33.79 -27.70
C GLU A 947 10.83 -32.81 -26.53
N LEU A 948 10.07 -31.72 -26.71
CA LEU A 948 9.66 -30.84 -25.60
C LEU A 948 8.86 -31.58 -24.52
N TYR A 949 8.06 -32.59 -24.90
CA TYR A 949 7.23 -33.35 -23.96
C TYR A 949 8.04 -34.34 -23.09
N ASN A 950 9.34 -34.52 -23.36
CA ASN A 950 10.26 -35.26 -22.50
C ASN A 950 10.76 -34.45 -21.28
N LEU A 951 10.35 -33.18 -21.15
CA LEU A 951 10.70 -32.33 -20.02
C LEU A 951 9.85 -32.68 -18.78
N HIS A 952 10.05 -33.87 -18.22
CA HIS A 952 9.29 -34.36 -17.07
C HIS A 952 9.36 -33.46 -15.82
N THR A 953 10.31 -32.52 -15.75
CA THR A 953 10.42 -31.49 -14.70
C THR A 953 9.59 -30.23 -14.95
N LEU A 954 8.94 -30.08 -16.10
CA LEU A 954 8.30 -28.83 -16.51
C LEU A 954 7.01 -28.59 -15.70
N GLY A 955 7.00 -27.54 -14.88
CA GLY A 955 5.86 -27.14 -14.05
C GLY A 955 5.03 -25.99 -14.64
N SER A 956 5.60 -25.18 -15.53
CA SER A 956 4.91 -24.04 -16.16
C SER A 956 5.32 -23.88 -17.62
N LEU A 957 4.35 -23.89 -18.53
CA LEU A 957 4.54 -23.72 -19.97
C LEU A 957 3.63 -22.61 -20.49
N ASN A 958 4.22 -21.53 -20.99
CA ASN A 958 3.47 -20.43 -21.62
C ASN A 958 3.78 -20.33 -23.12
N LEU A 959 2.73 -20.47 -23.92
CA LEU A 959 2.68 -20.51 -25.38
C LEU A 959 1.71 -19.47 -25.96
N LYS A 960 1.28 -18.49 -25.15
CA LYS A 960 0.29 -17.46 -25.54
C LYS A 960 0.72 -16.64 -26.76
N GLY A 961 -0.21 -16.31 -27.66
CA GLY A 961 0.07 -15.43 -28.81
C GLY A 961 0.95 -16.06 -29.89
N ASN A 962 0.72 -17.35 -30.19
CA ASN A 962 1.44 -18.07 -31.24
C ASN A 962 0.48 -18.51 -32.35
N LYS A 963 0.84 -19.53 -33.14
CA LYS A 963 0.08 -20.05 -34.28
C LYS A 963 -0.08 -21.56 -34.19
N LEU A 964 -0.13 -22.08 -32.96
CA LEU A 964 -0.27 -23.51 -32.69
C LEU A 964 -1.72 -23.95 -32.92
N SER A 965 -1.92 -25.01 -33.71
CA SER A 965 -3.26 -25.55 -34.01
C SER A 965 -3.60 -26.86 -33.30
N ALA A 966 -2.60 -27.56 -32.76
CA ALA A 966 -2.76 -28.80 -32.00
C ALA A 966 -1.62 -28.98 -30.98
N LEU A 967 -1.91 -29.64 -29.86
CA LEU A 967 -0.89 -30.19 -28.95
C LEU A 967 -0.76 -31.69 -29.25
N SER A 968 0.45 -32.24 -29.11
CA SER A 968 0.64 -33.69 -29.19
C SER A 968 -0.02 -34.39 -27.99
N SER A 969 -0.57 -35.59 -28.19
CA SER A 969 -1.06 -36.46 -27.10
C SER A 969 0.05 -36.81 -26.09
N GLU A 970 1.30 -36.69 -26.52
CA GLU A 970 2.51 -36.75 -25.68
C GLU A 970 2.55 -35.68 -24.57
N ILE A 971 1.65 -34.68 -24.58
CA ILE A 971 1.44 -33.76 -23.46
C ILE A 971 1.28 -34.49 -22.11
N SER A 972 0.69 -35.70 -22.12
CA SER A 972 0.56 -36.60 -20.97
C SER A 972 1.86 -36.95 -20.25
N LYS A 973 3.03 -36.83 -20.91
CA LYS A 973 4.36 -37.06 -20.32
C LYS A 973 4.82 -35.95 -19.37
N LEU A 974 4.18 -34.78 -19.41
CA LEU A 974 4.50 -33.62 -18.55
C LEU A 974 3.78 -33.69 -17.20
N GLN A 975 3.88 -34.81 -16.49
CA GLN A 975 3.14 -35.07 -15.24
C GLN A 975 3.41 -34.07 -14.09
N SER A 976 4.48 -33.28 -14.15
CA SER A 976 4.75 -32.17 -13.22
C SER A 976 4.06 -30.84 -13.57
N LEU A 977 3.40 -30.74 -14.72
CA LEU A 977 2.85 -29.48 -15.24
C LEU A 977 1.67 -28.99 -14.39
N LYS A 978 1.82 -27.78 -13.83
CA LYS A 978 0.82 -27.09 -13.00
C LYS A 978 0.11 -25.98 -13.75
N HIS A 979 0.81 -25.28 -14.64
CA HIS A 979 0.24 -24.18 -15.43
C HIS A 979 0.52 -24.40 -16.92
N LEU A 980 -0.54 -24.34 -17.72
CA LEU A 980 -0.47 -24.34 -19.18
C LEU A 980 -1.24 -23.14 -19.73
N PHE A 981 -0.55 -22.28 -20.47
CA PHE A 981 -1.15 -21.12 -21.13
C PHE A 981 -0.95 -21.26 -22.65
N ILE A 982 -2.05 -21.36 -23.38
CA ILE A 982 -2.11 -21.52 -24.84
C ILE A 982 -3.08 -20.53 -25.49
N ASP A 983 -3.44 -19.45 -24.78
CA ASP A 983 -4.37 -18.43 -25.25
C ASP A 983 -3.86 -17.73 -26.54
N ASN A 984 -4.76 -17.21 -27.37
CA ASN A 984 -4.42 -16.54 -28.65
C ASN A 984 -3.54 -17.43 -29.54
N ASN A 985 -4.16 -18.49 -30.06
CA ASN A 985 -3.55 -19.49 -30.94
C ASN A 985 -4.60 -19.96 -31.99
N GLN A 986 -4.50 -21.19 -32.51
CA GLN A 986 -5.36 -21.74 -33.55
C GLN A 986 -5.93 -23.12 -33.18
N PHE A 987 -6.01 -23.45 -31.88
CA PHE A 987 -6.46 -24.77 -31.41
C PHE A 987 -7.94 -24.98 -31.72
N MET A 988 -8.27 -26.00 -32.51
CA MET A 988 -9.65 -26.38 -32.85
C MET A 988 -10.25 -27.41 -31.88
N GLU A 989 -9.40 -28.24 -31.30
CA GLU A 989 -9.73 -29.23 -30.26
C GLU A 989 -8.54 -29.44 -29.31
N PHE A 990 -8.79 -30.15 -28.21
CA PHE A 990 -7.78 -30.57 -27.24
C PHE A 990 -7.54 -32.08 -27.32
N PRO A 991 -6.30 -32.58 -27.16
CA PRO A 991 -6.07 -34.00 -26.89
C PRO A 991 -6.67 -34.38 -25.53
N GLU A 992 -7.46 -35.45 -25.46
CA GLU A 992 -8.01 -36.01 -24.21
C GLU A 992 -6.90 -36.36 -23.20
N GLU A 993 -5.68 -36.60 -23.67
CA GLU A 993 -4.49 -36.83 -22.87
C GLU A 993 -4.15 -35.66 -21.93
N ILE A 994 -4.63 -34.44 -22.17
CA ILE A 994 -4.49 -33.32 -21.23
C ILE A 994 -5.14 -33.61 -19.87
N CYS A 995 -6.21 -34.43 -19.86
CA CYS A 995 -6.91 -34.86 -18.65
C CYS A 995 -6.12 -35.87 -17.81
N THR A 996 -4.97 -36.34 -18.28
CA THR A 996 -4.04 -37.18 -17.49
C THR A 996 -3.11 -36.35 -16.59
N LEU A 997 -3.09 -35.02 -16.72
CA LEU A 997 -2.22 -34.13 -15.96
C LEU A 997 -2.81 -33.81 -14.57
N ALA A 998 -2.77 -34.78 -13.66
CA ALA A 998 -3.35 -34.68 -12.32
C ALA A 998 -2.85 -33.50 -11.47
N ASN A 999 -1.70 -32.90 -11.82
CA ASN A 999 -1.13 -31.71 -11.17
C ASN A 999 -1.56 -30.37 -11.78
N LEU A 1000 -2.35 -30.34 -12.87
CA LEU A 1000 -2.72 -29.11 -13.57
C LEU A 1000 -3.71 -28.28 -12.74
N GLU A 1001 -3.26 -27.10 -12.30
CA GLU A 1001 -4.04 -26.16 -11.49
C GLU A 1001 -4.60 -24.98 -12.32
N VAL A 1002 -3.94 -24.63 -13.43
CA VAL A 1002 -4.30 -23.49 -14.30
C VAL A 1002 -4.22 -23.89 -15.77
N LEU A 1003 -5.32 -23.68 -16.49
CA LEU A 1003 -5.41 -23.86 -17.95
C LEU A 1003 -5.94 -22.57 -18.60
N GLY A 1004 -5.06 -21.85 -19.29
CA GLY A 1004 -5.42 -20.73 -20.15
C GLY A 1004 -5.48 -21.17 -21.61
N CYS A 1005 -6.63 -21.02 -22.27
CA CYS A 1005 -6.82 -21.38 -23.68
C CYS A 1005 -7.82 -20.50 -24.43
N GLY A 1006 -8.10 -19.28 -23.97
CA GLY A 1006 -9.00 -18.36 -24.67
C GLY A 1006 -8.44 -17.87 -26.01
N GLN A 1007 -9.26 -17.22 -26.84
CA GLN A 1007 -8.89 -16.74 -28.18
C GLN A 1007 -8.34 -17.88 -29.06
N ASN A 1008 -9.17 -18.90 -29.27
CA ASN A 1008 -8.86 -20.11 -30.03
C ASN A 1008 -10.07 -20.55 -30.87
N LEU A 1009 -9.90 -21.60 -31.67
CA LEU A 1009 -10.94 -22.16 -32.53
C LEU A 1009 -11.69 -23.33 -31.86
N LEU A 1010 -11.61 -23.45 -30.54
CA LEU A 1010 -12.14 -24.56 -29.75
C LEU A 1010 -13.68 -24.61 -29.86
N THR A 1011 -14.20 -25.73 -30.37
CA THR A 1011 -15.65 -25.98 -30.48
C THR A 1011 -16.20 -26.86 -29.34
N ARG A 1012 -15.31 -27.59 -28.67
CA ARG A 1012 -15.59 -28.51 -27.55
C ARG A 1012 -14.43 -28.55 -26.56
N LEU A 1013 -14.72 -28.88 -25.31
CA LEU A 1013 -13.72 -29.27 -24.31
C LEU A 1013 -13.57 -30.81 -24.29
N PRO A 1014 -12.49 -31.35 -23.71
CA PRO A 1014 -12.36 -32.78 -23.46
C PRO A 1014 -13.49 -33.31 -22.57
N ASP A 1015 -13.99 -34.51 -22.87
CA ASP A 1015 -15.08 -35.13 -22.10
C ASP A 1015 -14.62 -35.51 -20.70
N LYS A 1016 -13.32 -35.83 -20.53
CA LYS A 1016 -12.70 -36.14 -19.24
C LYS A 1016 -12.16 -34.92 -18.48
N LEU A 1017 -12.43 -33.68 -18.93
CA LEU A 1017 -11.90 -32.48 -18.26
C LEU A 1017 -12.26 -32.42 -16.76
N THR A 1018 -13.40 -33.01 -16.41
CA THR A 1018 -13.95 -33.10 -15.05
C THR A 1018 -13.08 -33.83 -14.03
N VAL A 1019 -12.05 -34.59 -14.46
CA VAL A 1019 -11.11 -35.26 -13.54
C VAL A 1019 -9.98 -34.34 -13.05
N LEU A 1020 -9.81 -33.15 -13.66
CA LEU A 1020 -8.75 -32.22 -13.29
C LEU A 1020 -9.15 -31.29 -12.15
N ASN A 1021 -8.24 -31.10 -11.19
CA ASN A 1021 -8.42 -30.23 -10.03
C ASN A 1021 -8.10 -28.75 -10.35
N LEU A 1022 -8.68 -28.24 -11.45
CA LEU A 1022 -8.43 -26.88 -11.94
C LEU A 1022 -8.96 -25.83 -10.96
N LYS A 1023 -8.12 -24.82 -10.68
CA LYS A 1023 -8.46 -23.61 -9.92
C LYS A 1023 -8.77 -22.42 -10.83
N SER A 1024 -8.19 -22.38 -12.03
CA SER A 1024 -8.39 -21.30 -12.99
C SER A 1024 -8.51 -21.87 -14.41
N LEU A 1025 -9.58 -21.47 -15.10
CA LEU A 1025 -9.86 -21.85 -16.48
C LEU A 1025 -10.20 -20.60 -17.31
N THR A 1026 -9.49 -20.40 -18.42
CA THR A 1026 -9.78 -19.32 -19.38
C THR A 1026 -10.12 -19.94 -20.73
N ILE A 1027 -11.37 -19.77 -21.16
CA ILE A 1027 -11.94 -20.27 -22.42
C ILE A 1027 -12.61 -19.16 -23.24
N SER A 1028 -12.49 -17.88 -22.84
CA SER A 1028 -13.10 -16.74 -23.54
C SER A 1028 -12.74 -16.67 -25.02
N CYS A 1029 -13.65 -16.18 -25.86
CA CYS A 1029 -13.49 -15.98 -27.30
C CYS A 1029 -13.06 -17.26 -28.04
N CYS A 1030 -13.79 -18.34 -27.79
CA CYS A 1030 -13.65 -19.63 -28.47
C CYS A 1030 -14.93 -19.97 -29.25
N GLN A 1031 -14.83 -20.87 -30.22
CA GLN A 1031 -15.91 -21.23 -31.15
C GLN A 1031 -16.93 -22.23 -30.57
N PHE A 1032 -17.29 -22.10 -29.28
CA PHE A 1032 -18.34 -22.91 -28.68
C PHE A 1032 -19.72 -22.44 -29.19
N HIS A 1033 -20.57 -23.38 -29.59
CA HIS A 1033 -21.96 -23.08 -30.01
C HIS A 1033 -22.97 -23.13 -28.86
N LYS A 1034 -22.56 -23.60 -27.67
CA LYS A 1034 -23.36 -23.76 -26.44
C LYS A 1034 -22.45 -23.70 -25.22
N PHE A 1035 -23.04 -23.48 -24.05
CA PHE A 1035 -22.31 -23.53 -22.78
C PHE A 1035 -21.61 -24.90 -22.60
N PRO A 1036 -20.29 -24.95 -22.32
CA PRO A 1036 -19.55 -26.20 -22.16
C PRO A 1036 -19.84 -26.84 -20.79
N MET A 1037 -20.84 -27.74 -20.76
CA MET A 1037 -21.37 -28.37 -19.54
C MET A 1037 -20.32 -29.06 -18.66
N GLN A 1038 -19.20 -29.53 -19.24
CA GLN A 1038 -18.07 -30.10 -18.50
C GLN A 1038 -17.52 -29.15 -17.42
N VAL A 1039 -17.57 -27.83 -17.65
CA VAL A 1039 -17.09 -26.81 -16.70
C VAL A 1039 -17.85 -26.86 -15.37
N LEU A 1040 -19.15 -27.18 -15.40
CA LEU A 1040 -20.01 -27.21 -14.20
C LEU A 1040 -19.62 -28.30 -13.19
N SER A 1041 -18.80 -29.27 -13.60
CA SER A 1041 -18.28 -30.32 -12.72
C SER A 1041 -16.96 -29.96 -12.03
N LEU A 1042 -16.32 -28.84 -12.40
CA LEU A 1042 -15.03 -28.40 -11.85
C LEU A 1042 -15.23 -27.73 -10.48
N GLY A 1043 -15.68 -28.47 -9.47
CA GLY A 1043 -16.03 -27.93 -8.14
C GLY A 1043 -14.90 -27.20 -7.40
N SER A 1044 -13.65 -27.40 -7.79
CA SER A 1044 -12.46 -26.70 -7.24
C SER A 1044 -12.15 -25.37 -7.93
N LEU A 1045 -12.92 -24.98 -8.95
CA LEU A 1045 -12.63 -23.79 -9.77
C LEU A 1045 -12.88 -22.50 -8.97
N GLU A 1046 -11.83 -21.69 -8.84
CA GLU A 1046 -11.86 -20.38 -8.17
C GLU A 1046 -12.10 -19.24 -9.17
N ARG A 1047 -11.65 -19.40 -10.44
CA ARG A 1047 -11.74 -18.37 -11.47
C ARG A 1047 -12.12 -18.96 -12.83
N LEU A 1048 -13.16 -18.41 -13.45
CA LEU A 1048 -13.67 -18.82 -14.75
C LEU A 1048 -13.80 -17.60 -15.66
N TYR A 1049 -13.03 -17.60 -16.76
CA TYR A 1049 -13.14 -16.61 -17.83
C TYR A 1049 -13.69 -17.31 -19.07
N MET A 1050 -14.89 -16.94 -19.50
CA MET A 1050 -15.63 -17.65 -20.53
C MET A 1050 -16.51 -16.74 -21.38
N GLY A 1051 -15.98 -15.59 -21.80
CA GLY A 1051 -16.66 -14.71 -22.74
C GLY A 1051 -16.68 -15.18 -24.20
N GLY A 1052 -17.28 -14.42 -25.09
CA GLY A 1052 -17.09 -14.56 -26.55
C GLY A 1052 -17.52 -15.89 -27.17
N TRP A 1053 -18.55 -16.55 -26.64
CA TRP A 1053 -19.07 -17.86 -27.10
C TRP A 1053 -20.48 -17.79 -27.72
N ALA A 1054 -20.91 -16.60 -28.17
CA ALA A 1054 -22.20 -16.37 -28.82
C ALA A 1054 -22.25 -16.94 -30.25
N GLY A 1055 -22.20 -18.26 -30.38
CA GLY A 1055 -22.21 -18.98 -31.65
C GLY A 1055 -23.59 -19.09 -32.29
N SER A 1056 -24.04 -18.04 -32.97
CA SER A 1056 -25.20 -17.96 -33.89
C SER A 1056 -26.62 -18.12 -33.30
N SER A 1057 -27.37 -17.01 -33.32
CA SER A 1057 -28.83 -16.89 -33.48
C SER A 1057 -29.79 -17.64 -32.54
N THR A 1058 -29.31 -18.24 -31.45
CA THR A 1058 -30.16 -18.68 -30.33
C THR A 1058 -29.53 -18.35 -28.99
N HIS A 1059 -30.23 -17.61 -28.13
CA HIS A 1059 -29.77 -17.34 -26.77
C HIS A 1059 -29.66 -18.65 -25.98
N SER A 1060 -28.43 -19.16 -25.80
CA SER A 1060 -28.13 -20.22 -24.85
C SER A 1060 -27.81 -19.56 -23.51
N PRO A 1061 -28.69 -19.60 -22.49
CA PRO A 1061 -28.39 -19.03 -21.19
C PRO A 1061 -27.23 -19.78 -20.51
N ILE A 1062 -26.60 -19.15 -19.51
CA ILE A 1062 -25.74 -19.85 -18.57
C ILE A 1062 -26.63 -20.83 -17.76
N PRO A 1063 -26.31 -22.13 -17.68
CA PRO A 1063 -27.16 -23.09 -16.99
C PRO A 1063 -27.22 -22.87 -15.46
N GLU A 1064 -28.38 -23.15 -14.85
CA GLU A 1064 -28.60 -23.19 -13.40
C GLU A 1064 -27.53 -24.00 -12.62
N GLY A 1065 -26.98 -25.04 -13.26
CA GLY A 1065 -25.88 -25.83 -12.72
C GLY A 1065 -24.57 -25.07 -12.47
N ILE A 1066 -24.46 -23.79 -12.86
CA ILE A 1066 -23.38 -22.88 -12.43
C ILE A 1066 -23.28 -22.80 -10.90
N ALA A 1067 -24.41 -22.95 -10.19
CA ALA A 1067 -24.50 -22.98 -8.73
C ALA A 1067 -23.59 -24.02 -8.05
N HIS A 1068 -23.17 -25.08 -8.76
CA HIS A 1068 -22.27 -26.10 -8.23
C HIS A 1068 -20.82 -25.61 -8.03
N LEU A 1069 -20.42 -24.50 -8.65
CA LEU A 1069 -19.07 -23.93 -8.54
C LEU A 1069 -18.88 -23.16 -7.22
N GLN A 1070 -19.11 -23.81 -6.09
CA GLN A 1070 -19.11 -23.24 -4.72
C GLN A 1070 -17.74 -22.70 -4.24
N ASN A 1071 -16.69 -22.78 -5.07
CA ASN A 1071 -15.40 -22.14 -4.84
C ASN A 1071 -15.14 -20.92 -5.73
N LEU A 1072 -16.03 -20.60 -6.66
CA LEU A 1072 -15.86 -19.54 -7.64
C LEU A 1072 -15.87 -18.17 -6.97
N ARG A 1073 -14.83 -17.38 -7.27
CA ARG A 1073 -14.60 -16.01 -6.82
C ARG A 1073 -14.66 -15.00 -7.95
N LEU A 1074 -14.33 -15.44 -9.17
CA LEU A 1074 -14.35 -14.62 -10.39
C LEU A 1074 -15.11 -15.36 -11.47
N LEU A 1075 -16.12 -14.71 -12.03
CA LEU A 1075 -16.82 -15.14 -13.24
C LEU A 1075 -16.78 -14.00 -14.27
N ALA A 1076 -16.09 -14.22 -15.39
CA ALA A 1076 -16.16 -13.33 -16.55
C ALA A 1076 -16.90 -14.02 -17.69
N VAL A 1077 -17.98 -13.41 -18.16
CA VAL A 1077 -18.88 -13.88 -19.23
C VAL A 1077 -19.08 -12.77 -20.27
N ASP A 1078 -17.98 -12.09 -20.60
CA ASP A 1078 -17.93 -10.94 -21.49
C ASP A 1078 -18.30 -11.28 -22.95
N HIS A 1079 -18.66 -10.33 -23.80
CA HIS A 1079 -18.86 -10.55 -25.25
C HIS A 1079 -19.79 -11.73 -25.63
N SER A 1080 -20.79 -12.06 -24.82
CA SER A 1080 -21.52 -13.35 -24.89
C SER A 1080 -23.00 -13.24 -25.30
N GLU A 1081 -23.45 -12.10 -25.82
CA GLU A 1081 -24.85 -11.82 -26.21
C GLU A 1081 -25.90 -12.15 -25.12
N LEU A 1082 -25.51 -12.10 -23.84
CA LEU A 1082 -26.36 -12.42 -22.71
C LEU A 1082 -27.33 -11.26 -22.40
N ALA A 1083 -28.61 -11.57 -22.23
CA ALA A 1083 -29.64 -10.62 -21.78
C ALA A 1083 -30.17 -10.93 -20.36
N SER A 1084 -29.78 -12.06 -19.77
CA SER A 1084 -30.23 -12.53 -18.44
C SER A 1084 -29.19 -13.44 -17.79
N LEU A 1085 -29.30 -13.62 -16.47
CA LEU A 1085 -28.51 -14.56 -15.67
C LEU A 1085 -29.45 -15.64 -15.09
N PRO A 1086 -28.96 -16.88 -14.83
CA PRO A 1086 -29.72 -17.92 -14.15
C PRO A 1086 -29.96 -17.58 -12.68
N GLU A 1087 -31.09 -17.99 -12.11
CA GLU A 1087 -31.42 -17.68 -10.71
C GLU A 1087 -30.40 -18.30 -9.75
N GLY A 1088 -29.88 -19.48 -10.07
CA GLY A 1088 -28.89 -20.21 -9.30
C GLY A 1088 -27.53 -19.53 -9.14
N ILE A 1089 -27.25 -18.44 -9.88
CA ILE A 1089 -26.02 -17.65 -9.69
C ILE A 1089 -25.94 -17.07 -8.27
N VAL A 1090 -27.08 -16.78 -7.62
CA VAL A 1090 -27.12 -16.23 -6.25
C VAL A 1090 -26.58 -17.19 -5.19
N TYR A 1091 -26.47 -18.49 -5.51
CA TYR A 1091 -25.87 -19.48 -4.62
C TYR A 1091 -24.34 -19.47 -4.63
N LEU A 1092 -23.70 -18.69 -5.49
CA LEU A 1092 -22.24 -18.52 -5.53
C LEU A 1092 -21.75 -17.57 -4.41
N ARG A 1093 -21.90 -18.00 -3.16
CA ARG A 1093 -21.60 -17.21 -1.94
C ARG A 1093 -20.13 -16.80 -1.75
N LYS A 1094 -19.23 -17.17 -2.66
CA LYS A 1094 -17.82 -16.74 -2.69
C LYS A 1094 -17.49 -15.84 -3.88
N LEU A 1095 -18.47 -15.54 -4.76
CA LEU A 1095 -18.27 -14.70 -5.93
C LEU A 1095 -18.01 -13.26 -5.48
N GLN A 1096 -16.84 -12.75 -5.86
CA GLN A 1096 -16.30 -11.44 -5.50
C GLN A 1096 -16.16 -10.52 -6.71
N GLU A 1097 -15.95 -11.10 -7.90
CA GLU A 1097 -15.75 -10.38 -9.16
C GLU A 1097 -16.67 -10.98 -10.23
N LEU A 1098 -17.51 -10.14 -10.83
CA LEU A 1098 -18.44 -10.52 -11.90
C LEU A 1098 -18.29 -9.56 -13.07
N ASP A 1099 -17.85 -10.08 -14.22
CA ASP A 1099 -17.75 -9.33 -15.46
C ASP A 1099 -18.80 -9.80 -16.47
N LEU A 1100 -19.72 -8.89 -16.79
CA LEU A 1100 -20.82 -9.01 -17.73
C LEU A 1100 -20.64 -8.09 -18.95
N SER A 1101 -19.44 -7.56 -19.20
CA SER A 1101 -19.20 -6.53 -20.22
C SER A 1101 -19.49 -7.02 -21.64
N MET A 1102 -19.84 -6.10 -22.55
CA MET A 1102 -20.12 -6.35 -23.97
C MET A 1102 -21.23 -7.41 -24.20
N ASN A 1103 -22.32 -7.29 -23.45
CA ASN A 1103 -23.49 -8.16 -23.53
C ASN A 1103 -24.76 -7.33 -23.89
N LEU A 1104 -25.94 -7.94 -23.77
CA LEU A 1104 -27.24 -7.35 -24.14
C LEU A 1104 -28.09 -7.01 -22.91
N PHE A 1105 -27.49 -6.80 -21.74
CA PHE A 1105 -28.22 -6.43 -20.53
C PHE A 1105 -28.80 -5.01 -20.65
N THR A 1106 -30.11 -4.86 -20.56
CA THR A 1106 -30.82 -3.56 -20.58
C THR A 1106 -30.96 -2.91 -19.19
N ALA A 1107 -30.67 -3.67 -18.14
CA ALA A 1107 -30.66 -3.25 -16.74
C ALA A 1107 -29.69 -4.15 -15.95
N VAL A 1108 -29.28 -3.71 -14.76
CA VAL A 1108 -28.54 -4.58 -13.82
C VAL A 1108 -29.46 -5.74 -13.36
N PRO A 1109 -29.08 -7.03 -13.57
CA PRO A 1109 -29.95 -8.14 -13.21
C PRO A 1109 -30.20 -8.20 -11.69
N ARG A 1110 -31.44 -8.52 -11.29
CA ARG A 1110 -31.84 -8.64 -9.87
C ARG A 1110 -31.02 -9.69 -9.11
N GLU A 1111 -30.51 -10.69 -9.82
CA GLU A 1111 -29.62 -11.74 -9.32
C GLU A 1111 -28.28 -11.17 -8.82
N VAL A 1112 -27.75 -10.11 -9.46
CA VAL A 1112 -26.52 -9.43 -9.04
C VAL A 1112 -26.73 -8.75 -7.68
N LEU A 1113 -27.92 -8.18 -7.47
CA LEU A 1113 -28.32 -7.53 -6.21
C LEU A 1113 -28.50 -8.52 -5.04
N ALA A 1114 -28.45 -9.83 -5.31
CA ALA A 1114 -28.54 -10.90 -4.32
C ALA A 1114 -27.18 -11.58 -4.02
N LEU A 1115 -26.07 -11.15 -4.64
CA LEU A 1115 -24.73 -11.70 -4.40
C LEU A 1115 -24.11 -11.12 -3.11
N PRO A 1116 -23.97 -11.89 -2.02
CA PRO A 1116 -23.66 -11.36 -0.68
C PRO A 1116 -22.18 -11.02 -0.47
N SER A 1117 -21.32 -11.22 -1.46
CA SER A 1117 -19.86 -11.05 -1.35
C SER A 1117 -19.23 -10.41 -2.59
N LEU A 1118 -20.05 -9.83 -3.47
CA LEU A 1118 -19.61 -9.14 -4.68
C LEU A 1118 -18.88 -7.83 -4.31
N ILE A 1119 -17.64 -7.70 -4.77
CA ILE A 1119 -16.75 -6.55 -4.55
C ILE A 1119 -16.67 -5.71 -5.83
N SER A 1120 -16.48 -6.36 -6.98
CA SER A 1120 -16.32 -5.73 -8.30
C SER A 1120 -17.38 -6.21 -9.29
N LEU A 1121 -18.06 -5.27 -9.93
CA LEU A 1121 -19.03 -5.50 -11.00
C LEU A 1121 -18.66 -4.73 -12.27
N PHE A 1122 -18.36 -5.45 -13.34
CA PHE A 1122 -18.10 -4.88 -14.67
C PHE A 1122 -19.31 -5.15 -15.58
N MET A 1123 -19.86 -4.10 -16.19
CA MET A 1123 -20.98 -4.15 -17.14
C MET A 1123 -20.74 -3.22 -18.33
N VAL A 1124 -19.49 -2.97 -18.71
CA VAL A 1124 -19.11 -2.09 -19.83
C VAL A 1124 -19.82 -2.49 -21.12
N GLY A 1125 -20.14 -1.56 -22.03
CA GLY A 1125 -20.60 -1.90 -23.38
C GLY A 1125 -21.92 -2.67 -23.46
N ASN A 1126 -22.83 -2.47 -22.51
CA ASN A 1126 -24.16 -3.07 -22.47
C ASN A 1126 -25.24 -2.05 -22.90
N GLN A 1127 -26.51 -2.39 -22.70
CA GLN A 1127 -27.66 -1.51 -22.98
C GLN A 1127 -28.30 -0.97 -21.69
N VAL A 1128 -27.55 -0.91 -20.59
CA VAL A 1128 -28.07 -0.51 -19.27
C VAL A 1128 -28.41 0.98 -19.28
N THR A 1129 -29.69 1.32 -19.14
CA THR A 1129 -30.13 2.72 -19.09
C THR A 1129 -30.07 3.31 -17.68
N ARG A 1130 -30.22 2.50 -16.63
CA ARG A 1130 -30.22 2.96 -15.23
C ARG A 1130 -29.58 1.95 -14.28
N LEU A 1131 -28.79 2.43 -13.33
CA LEU A 1131 -28.32 1.64 -12.18
C LEU A 1131 -29.33 1.72 -11.03
N PRO A 1132 -29.72 0.59 -10.39
CA PRO A 1132 -30.59 0.60 -9.23
C PRO A 1132 -29.83 1.03 -7.97
N VAL A 1133 -30.46 1.81 -7.09
CA VAL A 1133 -29.87 2.25 -5.81
C VAL A 1133 -29.60 1.09 -4.85
N GLU A 1134 -30.27 -0.04 -5.05
CA GLU A 1134 -30.01 -1.31 -4.40
C GLU A 1134 -28.57 -1.79 -4.62
N LEU A 1135 -27.93 -1.45 -5.75
CA LEU A 1135 -26.53 -1.79 -6.03
C LEU A 1135 -25.58 -1.12 -5.02
N GLY A 1136 -25.81 0.16 -4.70
CA GLY A 1136 -25.06 0.89 -3.68
C GLY A 1136 -25.20 0.32 -2.26
N ARG A 1137 -26.21 -0.53 -2.01
CA ARG A 1137 -26.47 -1.19 -0.72
C ARG A 1137 -25.81 -2.56 -0.57
N LEU A 1138 -25.13 -3.08 -1.60
CA LEU A 1138 -24.36 -4.32 -1.45
C LEU A 1138 -23.22 -4.14 -0.42
N PRO A 1139 -23.03 -5.11 0.51
CA PRO A 1139 -22.33 -4.86 1.78
C PRO A 1139 -20.81 -4.75 1.66
N VAL A 1140 -20.23 -5.21 0.55
CA VAL A 1140 -18.78 -5.21 0.29
C VAL A 1140 -18.44 -4.73 -1.13
N LEU A 1141 -19.40 -4.12 -1.83
CA LEU A 1141 -19.20 -3.60 -3.18
C LEU A 1141 -18.37 -2.31 -3.13
N ASP A 1142 -17.24 -2.34 -3.83
CA ASP A 1142 -16.20 -1.30 -3.85
C ASP A 1142 -15.93 -0.81 -5.29
N GLU A 1143 -16.24 -1.64 -6.30
CA GLU A 1143 -16.00 -1.35 -7.72
C GLU A 1143 -17.23 -1.60 -8.61
N VAL A 1144 -17.64 -0.58 -9.37
CA VAL A 1144 -18.72 -0.63 -10.37
C VAL A 1144 -18.25 0.08 -11.65
N VAL A 1145 -18.17 -0.66 -12.76
CA VAL A 1145 -17.63 -0.16 -14.03
C VAL A 1145 -18.63 -0.37 -15.16
N VAL A 1146 -19.18 0.74 -15.68
CA VAL A 1146 -20.40 0.77 -16.50
C VAL A 1146 -20.31 1.68 -17.74
N PHE A 1147 -19.10 2.08 -18.16
CA PHE A 1147 -18.94 2.93 -19.34
C PHE A 1147 -19.40 2.23 -20.64
N GLU A 1148 -19.56 2.99 -21.73
CA GLU A 1148 -20.15 2.49 -23.00
C GLU A 1148 -21.58 1.92 -22.85
N ASN A 1149 -22.35 2.38 -21.87
CA ASN A 1149 -23.78 2.13 -21.72
C ASN A 1149 -24.61 3.40 -21.98
N PRO A 1150 -25.88 3.29 -22.42
CA PRO A 1150 -26.80 4.41 -22.61
C PRO A 1150 -27.40 4.93 -21.28
N LEU A 1151 -26.55 5.25 -20.30
CA LEU A 1151 -26.97 5.61 -18.95
C LEU A 1151 -27.67 6.98 -18.88
N GLU A 1152 -28.93 6.95 -18.49
CA GLU A 1152 -29.70 8.10 -18.01
C GLU A 1152 -29.44 8.38 -16.52
N TYR A 1153 -28.97 7.36 -15.78
CA TYR A 1153 -28.88 7.37 -14.31
C TYR A 1153 -27.83 6.39 -13.77
N PRO A 1154 -26.79 6.82 -13.01
CA PRO A 1154 -26.51 8.20 -12.58
C PRO A 1154 -26.24 9.18 -13.74
N PRO A 1155 -26.20 10.51 -13.46
CA PRO A 1155 -25.80 11.50 -14.45
C PRO A 1155 -24.44 11.21 -15.09
N GLU A 1156 -24.27 11.62 -16.35
CA GLU A 1156 -23.06 11.35 -17.14
C GLU A 1156 -21.77 11.86 -16.45
N ASP A 1157 -21.85 12.98 -15.73
CA ASP A 1157 -20.70 13.57 -15.04
C ASP A 1157 -20.26 12.78 -13.81
N VAL A 1158 -21.22 12.24 -13.04
CA VAL A 1158 -20.93 11.26 -11.96
C VAL A 1158 -20.25 10.01 -12.54
N CYS A 1159 -20.69 9.57 -13.72
CA CYS A 1159 -20.10 8.43 -14.40
C CYS A 1159 -18.67 8.69 -14.92
N LYS A 1160 -18.28 9.95 -15.13
CA LYS A 1160 -16.90 10.35 -15.51
C LYS A 1160 -15.95 10.46 -14.32
N GLU A 1161 -16.46 10.72 -13.11
CA GLU A 1161 -15.66 10.78 -11.89
C GLU A 1161 -15.20 9.40 -11.40
N GLY A 1162 -15.87 8.32 -11.84
CA GLY A 1162 -15.45 6.93 -11.68
C GLY A 1162 -16.25 6.13 -10.65
N SER A 1163 -15.77 4.92 -10.33
CA SER A 1163 -16.47 3.98 -9.47
C SER A 1163 -16.88 4.57 -8.12
N ASP A 1164 -15.93 5.17 -7.39
CA ASP A 1164 -16.16 5.78 -6.09
C ASP A 1164 -17.33 6.78 -6.14
N ALA A 1165 -17.38 7.64 -7.15
CA ALA A 1165 -18.43 8.64 -7.33
C ALA A 1165 -19.78 8.02 -7.72
N ILE A 1166 -19.80 7.00 -8.58
CA ILE A 1166 -21.01 6.23 -8.90
C ILE A 1166 -21.58 5.58 -7.65
N ILE A 1167 -20.72 4.96 -6.84
CA ILE A 1167 -21.11 4.23 -5.63
C ILE A 1167 -21.56 5.18 -4.52
N ASP A 1168 -20.85 6.29 -4.28
CA ASP A 1168 -21.25 7.30 -3.30
C ASP A 1168 -22.52 8.04 -3.74
N PHE A 1169 -22.71 8.29 -5.04
CA PHE A 1169 -23.99 8.80 -5.57
C PHE A 1169 -25.14 7.82 -5.27
N LEU A 1170 -24.99 6.53 -5.60
CA LEU A 1170 -26.01 5.51 -5.31
C LEU A 1170 -26.23 5.26 -3.79
N ARG A 1171 -25.32 5.74 -2.93
CA ARG A 1171 -25.41 5.74 -1.46
C ARG A 1171 -25.94 7.07 -0.86
N SER A 1172 -26.13 8.11 -1.67
CA SER A 1172 -26.55 9.46 -1.24
C SER A 1172 -28.06 9.62 -1.02
N GLU A 1173 -28.50 10.70 -0.34
CA GLU A 1173 -29.93 11.04 -0.25
C GLU A 1173 -30.52 11.48 -1.62
N ASP A 1174 -29.71 12.09 -2.49
CA ASP A 1174 -30.15 12.62 -3.79
C ASP A 1174 -30.52 11.53 -4.81
N ALA A 1175 -30.07 10.29 -4.57
CA ALA A 1175 -30.41 9.14 -5.40
C ALA A 1175 -31.87 8.65 -5.27
N THR A 1176 -32.77 9.45 -4.68
CA THR A 1176 -34.16 9.05 -4.37
C THR A 1176 -35.24 9.71 -5.25
N VAL A 1177 -34.85 10.47 -6.29
CA VAL A 1177 -35.80 11.18 -7.17
C VAL A 1177 -36.12 10.39 -8.44
N PRO A 1178 -37.32 9.80 -8.58
CA PRO A 1178 -37.85 9.43 -9.89
C PRO A 1178 -38.33 10.68 -10.63
N LEU A 1179 -37.74 10.96 -11.79
CA LEU A 1179 -38.29 11.95 -12.73
C LEU A 1179 -39.47 11.34 -13.49
N GLU A 1180 -40.68 11.61 -13.02
CA GLU A 1180 -41.91 11.52 -13.82
C GLU A 1180 -42.23 12.89 -14.44
N GLY A 1181 -42.43 12.95 -15.76
CA GLY A 1181 -42.66 14.18 -16.53
C GLY A 1181 -41.37 14.77 -17.13
N GLU A 1182 -41.32 15.20 -18.39
CA GLU A 1182 -42.34 15.21 -19.45
C GLU A 1182 -41.72 14.94 -20.82
N MET A 1183 -42.38 14.13 -21.67
CA MET A 1183 -42.50 14.38 -23.11
C MET A 1183 -43.76 13.68 -23.64
N GLY A 1184 -44.67 14.44 -24.23
CA GLY A 1184 -45.94 13.92 -24.74
C GLY A 1184 -45.86 13.50 -26.21
N ALA A 1185 -46.35 12.30 -26.52
CA ALA A 1185 -46.70 11.86 -27.87
C ALA A 1185 -48.09 11.21 -27.87
N GLN A 1186 -48.80 11.27 -28.99
CA GLN A 1186 -50.22 10.93 -29.06
C GLN A 1186 -50.47 9.41 -28.99
N GLY A 1187 -51.57 9.03 -28.32
CA GLY A 1187 -51.81 7.64 -27.96
C GLY A 1187 -52.36 6.76 -29.08
N HIS A 1188 -52.56 5.48 -28.73
CA HIS A 1188 -53.67 4.68 -29.22
C HIS A 1188 -54.08 3.65 -28.15
N HIS A 1189 -55.29 3.10 -28.26
CA HIS A 1189 -55.84 2.11 -27.33
C HIS A 1189 -55.02 0.80 -27.31
N LEU A 1190 -54.98 0.12 -26.15
CA LEU A 1190 -55.51 -1.24 -26.00
C LEU A 1190 -55.54 -1.70 -24.52
N THR A 1191 -56.55 -2.49 -24.19
CA THR A 1191 -56.70 -3.36 -23.00
C THR A 1191 -57.12 -4.76 -23.53
N PRO A 1192 -57.22 -5.83 -22.70
CA PRO A 1192 -56.80 -6.03 -21.31
C PRO A 1192 -55.42 -6.76 -21.28
N THR A 1193 -55.01 -7.78 -20.51
CA THR A 1193 -55.62 -8.79 -19.60
C THR A 1193 -54.67 -9.24 -18.48
N THR A 1194 -55.29 -9.70 -17.39
CA THR A 1194 -54.76 -10.56 -16.32
C THR A 1194 -54.23 -11.92 -16.81
N GLU A 1195 -53.13 -12.42 -16.25
CA GLU A 1195 -53.10 -13.54 -15.26
C GLU A 1195 -51.67 -13.90 -14.82
N LEU A 1196 -51.57 -14.38 -13.55
CA LEU A 1196 -50.42 -15.00 -12.86
C LEU A 1196 -49.08 -14.24 -12.84
#